data_AF-A0A553HP75-F1
#
_entry.id   AF-A0A553HP75-F1
#
_cell.length_a   1.000
_cell.length_b   1.000
_cell.length_c   1.000
_cell.angle_alpha   90.00
_cell.angle_beta   90.00
_cell.angle_gamma   90.00
#
_symmetry.space_group_name_H-M   'P 1'
#
loop_
_entity.id
_entity.type
_entity.pdbx_description
1 polymer ?
#
loop_
_entity_poly.entity_id
_entity_poly.type
_entity_poly.pdbx_seq_one_letter_code
_entity_poly.pdbx_strand_id
1 'polypeptide(L)'
;MFHGSSSAFIAAVITCTWLLGSSVAGYTINSGTTACKPIPGDRNWPTTAEWNKLNATVNGRLIATLPIAHVCHAPWYSEEACQTLKSQWGVAELQTSQPAEFLAPWFQNQSCTPFEGEDSPCNLGNYASYSIKVTSSKDIVAGVQFAKEKNVRLVVKNTGHDLQGKSTGKGALSLWTHNMKDMKLIPTYQSDYYNGPAIKVGAGVQIADAVTFAADKGFRAVLGSCPTVGVAGGYSQGGGYGLLASLYGLGADNVLEWEVVTVDGKLVKATPTNKYSDLYWALSGGGGGTYGIVVSMTARVFEDGPVGSANFFFGTASTGSTEAYWKAVGIFHNHIPALVDQKGIVLSYSVSQDTFILYTMTAPDRTKDEVVAILNPLVSDLETVGLNLQTMALNTSTSSTYSSYYQGSLEPVLAVSPISPVAGDRFISRSNLADNAAGVLKGFQDVTAGGNFTLACTALNVNKSHIVKPAAENSASPAWRDALATCIIGSVWSWGQPWDLVLEQQKEYEQSVLPAFEAVTPDAGAYANEANFAQNDWQATFYGENYPRLKKIKARYDPKGVLYGVNSVGSEAWREDGDGHADEHLSREQLLFVSVRTFSKSFQLAYFFEVLLRSQILRQPLSSIVTCRRSASLHPKPKEGAFAAEGFLGDLGAGEIGLPDANAQSLILFGGLPAYYAVSRPGKKAVDLVIGHESTRLLVAAALVCWFGYGIWLAIYRLYLSPIASFPGPKLAALTGWYEAYFDLVEKGGGQFPFEIRRMHEKYGPIVRINPDELHIDDPEYYDVLYSTNKAYDKLKRFQHRFSIPEATFSTVKAEEHKIRRSALAPFFSKAKVRSQAASVQALMDRISEKLSREYTGKNKPANIQDVWSALSADAIMDIVFAKSMNLYDYPDFRSPFTTAVNSVAVYCHITLHFGFLLSIINNLPDWFAMRVFPPFVPVIQFRWEMERQIADVLAKRNQGTKQIGRKTVFSEMVASDLPQHELRPERLLQEAQSLIGAGFETTAWSLTIGTFHILDNPSVLSRLRAELEEVMPDPQYILPLGDLEKLPYLTAVSKEVLRIAFGGVERLPRIDRTGTMTFEKWTIPPGTPVSMDQYHMHTNERVFPEPSVFRPERWLGDPKGPDGVKPLTNYLTTFGRGTRMCLGLNLAHAEIFIGLATLFRRHELELFETTRRDVDFHTEYLKAAPWPGSTYLTTNNMWPYSQGYKSAKFRSPLGFLQHNNETL
;
A
#
# COMPACT_ATOMS: atom_id res chain seq x y z
N MET A 1 49.23 -11.26 -14.53
CA MET A 1 49.91 -10.39 -13.53
C MET A 1 49.32 -8.97 -13.48
N PHE A 2 48.01 -8.78 -13.68
CA PHE A 2 47.29 -7.49 -13.54
C PHE A 2 45.91 -7.72 -12.91
N HIS A 3 45.91 -8.11 -11.63
CA HIS A 3 44.69 -8.31 -10.81
C HIS A 3 44.79 -7.64 -9.42
N GLY A 4 45.84 -6.84 -9.18
CA GLY A 4 46.10 -6.20 -7.88
C GLY A 4 45.71 -4.72 -7.76
N SER A 5 45.33 -4.05 -8.86
CA SER A 5 45.15 -2.58 -8.90
C SER A 5 43.74 -2.10 -8.52
N SER A 6 42.75 -2.98 -8.40
CA SER A 6 41.40 -2.61 -7.95
C SER A 6 41.39 -2.15 -6.49
N SER A 7 42.17 -2.80 -5.63
CA SER A 7 42.26 -2.47 -4.19
C SER A 7 42.86 -1.10 -3.94
N ALA A 8 43.87 -0.70 -4.74
CA ALA A 8 44.50 0.61 -4.64
C ALA A 8 43.58 1.73 -5.15
N PHE A 9 42.78 1.49 -6.20
CA PHE A 9 41.82 2.48 -6.69
C PHE A 9 40.59 2.60 -5.77
N ILE A 10 40.11 1.49 -5.21
CA ILE A 10 39.05 1.49 -4.18
C ILE A 10 39.58 2.15 -2.89
N ALA A 11 40.82 1.87 -2.47
CA ALA A 11 41.45 2.58 -1.35
C ALA A 11 41.66 4.07 -1.66
N ALA A 12 42.02 4.46 -2.88
CA ALA A 12 42.13 5.87 -3.25
C ALA A 12 40.77 6.57 -3.28
N VAL A 13 39.70 5.89 -3.73
CA VAL A 13 38.33 6.41 -3.67
C VAL A 13 37.84 6.51 -2.22
N ILE A 14 38.00 5.47 -1.40
CA ILE A 14 37.60 5.45 0.01
C ILE A 14 38.40 6.48 0.82
N THR A 15 39.71 6.62 0.58
CA THR A 15 40.53 7.64 1.24
C THR A 15 40.23 9.03 0.70
N CYS A 16 39.87 9.20 -0.58
CA CYS A 16 39.36 10.50 -1.08
C CYS A 16 38.00 10.85 -0.47
N THR A 17 37.07 9.90 -0.29
CA THR A 17 35.80 10.18 0.40
C THR A 17 35.97 10.36 1.91
N TRP A 18 36.95 9.71 2.54
CA TRP A 18 37.34 9.97 3.93
C TRP A 18 38.03 11.33 4.11
N LEU A 19 38.91 11.74 3.18
CA LEU A 19 39.55 13.06 3.22
C LEU A 19 38.58 14.19 2.85
N LEU A 20 37.65 13.96 1.91
CA LEU A 20 36.50 14.85 1.68
C LEU A 20 35.54 14.86 2.89
N GLY A 21 35.38 13.74 3.59
CA GLY A 21 34.62 13.66 4.85
C GLY A 21 35.30 14.40 6.02
N SER A 22 36.64 14.45 6.04
CA SER A 22 37.42 15.04 7.12
C SER A 22 37.72 16.54 6.95
N SER A 23 37.69 17.05 5.71
CA SER A 23 37.96 18.46 5.40
C SER A 23 36.71 19.33 5.17
N VAL A 24 35.51 18.73 5.25
CA VAL A 24 34.22 19.47 5.35
C VAL A 24 33.88 19.84 6.81
N ALA A 25 34.68 19.40 7.79
CA ALA A 25 34.66 19.90 9.16
C ALA A 25 35.31 21.30 9.28
N GLY A 26 34.80 22.30 8.55
CA GLY A 26 35.44 23.62 8.52
C GLY A 26 34.74 24.76 7.78
N TYR A 27 33.73 24.50 6.95
CA TYR A 27 32.83 25.55 6.46
C TYR A 27 31.40 25.01 6.35
N THR A 28 30.45 25.77 6.88
CA THR A 28 29.03 25.45 6.88
C THR A 28 28.48 25.41 5.46
N ILE A 29 28.45 24.22 4.87
CA ILE A 29 27.46 23.92 3.83
C ILE A 29 26.10 24.07 4.51
N ASN A 30 25.46 25.20 4.25
CA ASN A 30 24.08 25.43 4.63
C ASN A 30 23.25 24.39 3.88
N SER A 31 22.84 23.32 4.57
CA SER A 31 22.00 22.29 3.99
C SER A 31 20.74 22.97 3.46
N GLY A 32 20.38 22.66 2.21
CA GLY A 32 19.00 22.76 1.80
C GLY A 32 18.24 21.73 2.61
N THR A 33 17.78 22.12 3.80
CA THR A 33 17.06 21.25 4.73
C THR A 33 15.82 20.70 4.03
N THR A 34 15.70 19.38 3.93
CA THR A 34 14.39 18.73 4.12
C THR A 34 13.89 19.22 5.48
N ALA A 35 12.84 20.04 5.47
CA ALA A 35 12.54 20.95 6.56
C ALA A 35 11.71 20.29 7.68
N CYS A 36 12.16 19.14 8.17
CA CYS A 36 11.54 18.43 9.28
C CYS A 36 11.30 19.39 10.45
N LYS A 37 10.09 19.33 11.04
CA LYS A 37 9.78 20.03 12.29
C LYS A 37 10.64 19.40 13.41
N PRO A 38 11.47 20.17 14.14
CA PRO A 38 12.31 19.61 15.16
C PRO A 38 11.46 19.14 16.35
N ILE A 39 11.91 18.08 17.03
CA ILE A 39 11.31 17.53 18.25
C ILE A 39 12.31 17.66 19.43
N PRO A 40 11.86 17.50 20.69
CA PRO A 40 12.74 17.54 21.85
C PRO A 40 13.91 16.55 21.72
N GLY A 41 15.14 17.06 21.86
CA GLY A 41 16.38 16.30 21.67
C GLY A 41 17.15 16.67 20.40
N ASP A 42 16.47 17.22 19.39
CA ASP A 42 17.14 17.69 18.18
C ASP A 42 18.08 18.88 18.43
N ARG A 43 19.17 18.96 17.67
CA ARG A 43 20.11 20.09 17.69
C ARG A 43 19.43 21.44 17.39
N ASN A 44 18.33 21.43 16.63
CA ASN A 44 17.58 22.62 16.23
C ASN A 44 16.32 22.85 17.07
N TRP A 45 16.09 22.06 18.13
CA TRP A 45 15.03 22.32 19.10
C TRP A 45 15.29 23.64 19.83
N PRO A 46 14.27 24.48 20.11
CA PRO A 46 14.51 25.77 20.76
C PRO A 46 15.08 25.59 22.16
N THR A 47 16.05 26.42 22.50
CA THR A 47 16.69 26.42 23.82
C THR A 47 15.72 26.88 24.91
N THR A 48 16.00 26.53 26.17
CA THR A 48 15.23 27.00 27.34
C THR A 48 15.11 28.53 27.39
N ALA A 49 16.14 29.26 26.94
CA ALA A 49 16.11 30.72 26.86
C ALA A 49 15.10 31.24 25.81
N GLU A 50 14.95 30.55 24.69
CA GLU A 50 13.98 30.89 23.64
C GLU A 50 12.55 30.53 24.05
N TRP A 51 12.35 29.39 24.72
CA TRP A 51 11.06 29.07 25.35
C TRP A 51 10.68 30.07 26.44
N ASN A 52 11.63 30.50 27.29
CA ASN A 52 11.41 31.55 28.29
C ASN A 52 11.07 32.90 27.64
N LYS A 53 11.69 33.25 26.50
CA LYS A 53 11.36 34.45 25.73
C LYS A 53 9.93 34.38 25.16
N LEU A 54 9.51 33.22 24.64
CA LEU A 54 8.12 33.01 24.22
C LEU A 54 7.18 33.17 25.42
N ASN A 55 7.49 32.54 26.56
CA ASN A 55 6.67 32.62 27.77
C ASN A 55 6.49 34.06 28.26
N ALA A 56 7.57 34.86 28.28
CA ALA A 56 7.49 36.29 28.58
C ALA A 56 6.63 37.05 27.55
N THR A 57 6.74 36.73 26.26
CA THR A 57 5.94 37.34 25.18
C THR A 57 4.44 37.06 25.33
N VAL A 58 4.07 35.86 25.82
CA VAL A 58 2.67 35.50 26.15
C VAL A 58 2.30 35.76 27.61
N ASN A 59 3.09 36.57 28.35
CA ASN A 59 2.83 36.96 29.73
C ASN A 59 2.63 35.77 30.70
N GLY A 60 3.51 34.77 30.67
CA GLY A 60 3.48 33.62 31.58
C GLY A 60 2.52 32.50 31.18
N ARG A 61 1.90 32.58 29.99
CA ARG A 61 0.89 31.62 29.49
C ARG A 61 1.45 30.43 28.70
N LEU A 62 2.77 30.23 28.65
CA LEU A 62 3.36 29.01 28.08
C LEU A 62 3.42 27.92 29.15
N ILE A 63 2.79 26.79 28.88
CA ILE A 63 2.70 25.63 29.76
C ILE A 63 3.57 24.52 29.16
N ALA A 64 4.52 23.97 29.93
CA ALA A 64 5.20 22.73 29.59
C ALA A 64 4.24 21.55 29.85
N THR A 65 4.14 20.62 28.92
CA THR A 65 3.18 19.52 29.06
C THR A 65 3.63 18.51 30.10
N LEU A 66 2.72 18.23 31.03
CA LEU A 66 2.75 17.09 31.94
C LEU A 66 1.39 16.40 31.81
N PRO A 67 1.30 15.18 31.25
CA PRO A 67 0.02 14.48 31.11
C PRO A 67 -0.61 14.25 32.49
N ILE A 68 -1.92 14.41 32.64
CA ILE A 68 -2.58 14.30 33.95
C ILE A 68 -2.44 12.90 34.55
N ALA A 69 -2.27 11.88 33.70
CA ALA A 69 -2.02 10.51 34.10
C ALA A 69 -0.62 10.24 34.69
N HIS A 70 0.29 11.22 34.77
CA HIS A 70 1.60 11.02 35.42
C HIS A 70 1.49 10.52 36.88
N VAL A 71 0.37 10.79 37.58
CA VAL A 71 0.08 10.29 38.93
C VAL A 71 -0.17 8.77 38.98
N CYS A 72 -0.35 8.11 37.85
CA CYS A 72 -0.45 6.65 37.71
C CYS A 72 0.90 5.97 37.44
N HIS A 73 2.00 6.73 37.32
CA HIS A 73 3.30 6.19 36.89
C HIS A 73 4.44 6.63 37.82
N ALA A 74 5.42 5.76 38.00
CA ALA A 74 6.64 6.09 38.73
C ALA A 74 7.42 7.25 38.04
N PRO A 75 8.07 8.16 38.79
CA PRO A 75 8.19 8.21 40.25
C PRO A 75 7.08 9.02 40.96
N TRP A 76 6.03 9.46 40.26
CA TRP A 76 4.97 10.33 40.81
C TRP A 76 3.72 9.56 41.27
N TYR A 77 3.83 8.24 41.43
CA TYR A 77 2.70 7.36 41.70
C TYR A 77 1.91 7.77 42.95
N SER A 78 0.59 7.82 42.81
CA SER A 78 -0.36 8.00 43.90
C SER A 78 -1.59 7.14 43.60
N GLU A 79 -1.76 6.06 44.37
CA GLU A 79 -2.90 5.14 44.26
C GLU A 79 -4.25 5.89 44.26
N GLU A 80 -4.47 6.78 45.23
CA GLU A 80 -5.72 7.54 45.37
C GLU A 80 -6.01 8.43 44.15
N ALA A 81 -5.00 9.18 43.69
CA ALA A 81 -5.14 10.03 42.51
C ALA A 81 -5.35 9.20 41.24
N CYS A 82 -4.64 8.07 41.11
CA CYS A 82 -4.74 7.19 39.96
C CYS A 82 -6.11 6.49 39.87
N GLN A 83 -6.64 5.95 40.98
CA GLN A 83 -7.96 5.32 41.00
C GLN A 83 -9.08 6.35 40.75
N THR A 84 -8.95 7.56 41.30
CA THR A 84 -9.85 8.68 40.98
C THR A 84 -9.83 8.97 39.48
N LEU A 85 -8.64 9.06 38.88
CA LEU A 85 -8.45 9.34 37.46
C LEU A 85 -9.01 8.24 36.55
N LYS A 86 -8.77 6.95 36.88
CA LYS A 86 -9.37 5.79 36.18
C LYS A 86 -10.89 5.89 36.13
N SER A 87 -11.53 6.22 37.26
CA SER A 87 -13.00 6.34 37.34
C SER A 87 -13.59 7.49 36.51
N GLN A 88 -12.79 8.52 36.20
CA GLN A 88 -13.22 9.72 35.49
C GLN A 88 -12.71 9.81 34.05
N TRP A 89 -11.82 8.91 33.59
CA TRP A 89 -11.16 9.02 32.29
C TRP A 89 -12.11 9.07 31.09
N GLY A 90 -13.25 8.39 31.19
CA GLY A 90 -14.32 8.40 30.17
C GLY A 90 -15.18 9.68 30.16
N VAL A 91 -15.03 10.58 31.14
CA VAL A 91 -15.74 11.87 31.18
C VAL A 91 -14.96 12.89 30.37
N ALA A 92 -15.48 13.28 29.20
CA ALA A 92 -14.78 14.16 28.27
C ALA A 92 -14.26 15.47 28.92
N GLU A 93 -15.03 16.06 29.83
CA GLU A 93 -14.69 17.36 30.45
C GLU A 93 -13.42 17.33 31.32
N LEU A 94 -13.04 16.16 31.83
CA LEU A 94 -11.75 15.95 32.53
C LEU A 94 -10.56 16.30 31.63
N GLN A 95 -10.65 16.00 30.34
CA GLN A 95 -9.55 16.13 29.37
C GLN A 95 -9.67 17.39 28.51
N THR A 96 -10.88 17.83 28.14
CA THR A 96 -11.07 19.05 27.34
C THR A 96 -10.56 20.32 28.04
N SER A 97 -10.71 20.35 29.37
CA SER A 97 -10.26 21.42 30.27
C SER A 97 -8.74 21.46 30.49
N GLN A 98 -7.98 20.50 29.96
CA GLN A 98 -6.52 20.40 30.13
C GLN A 98 -5.76 20.94 28.91
N PRO A 99 -4.54 21.47 29.11
CA PRO A 99 -3.79 22.14 28.04
C PRO A 99 -3.33 21.22 26.91
N ALA A 100 -3.07 19.94 27.21
CA ALA A 100 -2.47 18.99 26.26
C ALA A 100 -3.25 17.68 26.06
N GLU A 101 -4.17 17.31 26.95
CA GLU A 101 -4.99 16.09 26.80
C GLU A 101 -5.92 16.16 25.58
N PHE A 102 -6.29 15.01 25.03
CA PHE A 102 -7.20 14.85 23.90
C PHE A 102 -7.84 13.46 23.95
N LEU A 103 -9.06 13.33 23.44
CA LEU A 103 -9.96 12.22 23.78
C LEU A 103 -9.73 10.93 22.99
N ALA A 104 -9.16 11.01 21.77
CA ALA A 104 -9.05 9.87 20.85
C ALA A 104 -8.02 8.82 21.33
N PRO A 105 -8.43 7.61 21.79
CA PRO A 105 -7.52 6.69 22.47
C PRO A 105 -6.39 6.19 21.58
N TRP A 106 -6.66 5.95 20.29
CA TRP A 106 -5.64 5.56 19.30
C TRP A 106 -4.44 6.52 19.30
N PHE A 107 -4.71 7.82 19.37
CA PHE A 107 -3.67 8.85 19.38
C PHE A 107 -3.02 9.03 20.76
N GLN A 108 -3.69 8.65 21.85
CA GLN A 108 -3.05 8.55 23.17
C GLN A 108 -2.00 7.43 23.18
N ASN A 109 -2.24 6.36 22.40
CA ASN A 109 -1.30 5.29 22.09
C ASN A 109 -0.57 4.74 23.34
N GLN A 110 -1.33 4.56 24.43
CA GLN A 110 -0.84 4.11 25.75
C GLN A 110 0.36 4.90 26.33
N SER A 111 0.67 6.09 25.79
CA SER A 111 1.95 6.76 26.06
C SER A 111 2.05 7.29 27.50
N CYS A 112 0.92 7.73 28.05
CA CYS A 112 0.71 7.97 29.47
C CYS A 112 -0.81 7.97 29.74
N THR A 113 -1.39 6.79 29.95
CA THR A 113 -2.81 6.61 30.32
C THR A 113 -2.90 6.15 31.78
N PRO A 114 -4.06 6.24 32.46
CA PRO A 114 -4.17 5.71 33.82
C PRO A 114 -4.32 4.18 33.87
N PHE A 115 -4.26 3.46 32.74
CA PHE A 115 -4.56 2.02 32.68
C PHE A 115 -3.32 1.12 32.50
N GLU A 116 -2.14 1.68 32.22
CA GLU A 116 -0.88 0.93 32.28
C GLU A 116 -0.45 0.64 33.73
N GLY A 117 0.52 -0.25 33.93
CA GLY A 117 1.10 -0.53 35.25
C GLY A 117 2.02 0.60 35.75
N GLU A 118 2.19 0.73 37.06
CA GLU A 118 2.97 1.81 37.73
C GLU A 118 4.40 2.00 37.17
N ASP A 119 5.09 0.90 36.82
CA ASP A 119 6.45 0.91 36.25
C ASP A 119 6.51 1.40 34.78
N SER A 120 5.37 1.67 34.16
CA SER A 120 5.30 2.11 32.76
C SER A 120 5.75 3.57 32.64
N PRO A 121 6.68 3.91 31.74
CA PRO A 121 7.17 5.27 31.65
C PRO A 121 6.10 6.19 31.03
N CYS A 122 5.59 7.15 31.81
CA CYS A 122 4.72 8.22 31.33
C CYS A 122 5.47 9.12 30.33
N ASN A 123 5.32 8.81 29.04
CA ASN A 123 5.92 9.54 27.94
C ASN A 123 4.91 10.50 27.31
N LEU A 124 5.40 11.60 26.73
CA LEU A 124 4.53 12.50 25.97
C LEU A 124 3.95 11.85 24.72
N GLY A 125 4.67 10.93 24.06
CA GLY A 125 4.20 10.28 22.83
C GLY A 125 3.75 11.31 21.78
N ASN A 126 2.46 11.31 21.45
CA ASN A 126 1.84 12.24 20.50
C ASN A 126 1.43 13.60 21.10
N TYR A 127 1.55 13.81 22.41
CA TYR A 127 1.21 15.07 23.05
C TYR A 127 2.15 16.20 22.59
N ALA A 128 1.61 17.39 22.42
CA ALA A 128 2.40 18.60 22.20
C ALA A 128 3.34 18.84 23.40
N SER A 129 4.59 19.25 23.15
CA SER A 129 5.59 19.46 24.22
C SER A 129 5.31 20.72 25.06
N TYR A 130 4.72 21.73 24.42
CA TYR A 130 4.28 22.96 25.08
C TYR A 130 2.91 23.38 24.57
N SER A 131 2.12 24.00 25.44
CA SER A 131 0.83 24.61 25.09
C SER A 131 0.79 26.08 25.51
N ILE A 132 0.33 26.96 24.63
CA ILE A 132 0.00 28.34 24.99
C ILE A 132 -1.46 28.37 25.43
N LYS A 133 -1.72 28.81 26.67
CA LYS A 133 -3.07 29.13 27.15
C LYS A 133 -3.55 30.39 26.43
N VAL A 134 -4.24 30.24 25.31
CA VAL A 134 -4.62 31.37 24.45
C VAL A 134 -5.82 32.11 25.07
N THR A 135 -5.63 33.36 25.46
CA THR A 135 -6.72 34.25 25.92
C THR A 135 -7.00 35.41 24.95
N SER A 136 -6.15 35.59 23.94
CA SER A 136 -6.28 36.68 22.97
C SER A 136 -5.64 36.33 21.62
N SER A 137 -6.02 37.08 20.57
CA SER A 137 -5.36 36.98 19.25
C SER A 137 -3.86 37.29 19.30
N LYS A 138 -3.37 38.06 20.28
CA LYS A 138 -1.94 38.34 20.46
C LYS A 138 -1.14 37.09 20.84
N ASP A 139 -1.73 36.20 21.66
CA ASP A 139 -1.09 34.94 22.06
C ASP A 139 -0.94 33.99 20.85
N ILE A 140 -1.99 33.93 20.00
CA ILE A 140 -1.96 33.20 18.73
C ILE A 140 -0.86 33.75 17.81
N VAL A 141 -0.81 35.07 17.62
CA VAL A 141 0.24 35.71 16.79
C VAL A 141 1.63 35.39 17.32
N ALA A 142 1.85 35.45 18.65
CA ALA A 142 3.14 35.11 19.25
C ALA A 142 3.55 33.65 18.98
N GLY A 143 2.63 32.69 19.19
CA GLY A 143 2.89 31.27 18.92
C GLY A 143 3.11 30.97 17.43
N VAL A 144 2.33 31.59 16.53
CA VAL A 144 2.49 31.47 15.06
C VAL A 144 3.86 31.98 14.62
N GLN A 145 4.28 33.16 15.08
CA GLN A 145 5.59 33.70 14.70
C GLN A 145 6.74 32.87 15.29
N PHE A 146 6.63 32.40 16.54
CA PHE A 146 7.63 31.54 17.15
C PHE A 146 7.78 30.20 16.41
N ALA A 147 6.67 29.52 16.13
CA ALA A 147 6.68 28.26 15.37
C ALA A 147 7.30 28.42 13.97
N LYS A 148 7.05 29.57 13.32
CA LYS A 148 7.71 29.91 12.04
C LYS A 148 9.18 30.28 12.17
N GLU A 149 9.58 31.01 13.21
CA GLU A 149 10.98 31.39 13.47
C GLU A 149 11.84 30.16 13.78
N LYS A 150 11.28 29.19 14.50
CA LYS A 150 11.98 27.98 14.99
C LYS A 150 11.66 26.69 14.22
N ASN A 151 10.84 26.77 13.18
CA ASN A 151 10.25 25.64 12.45
C ASN A 151 9.54 24.58 13.33
N VAL A 152 9.14 24.89 14.56
CA VAL A 152 8.40 23.95 15.44
C VAL A 152 7.03 23.62 14.84
N ARG A 153 6.57 22.36 14.96
CA ARG A 153 5.22 21.95 14.54
C ARG A 153 4.18 22.76 15.32
N LEU A 154 3.28 23.45 14.62
CA LEU A 154 2.18 24.20 15.23
C LEU A 154 0.91 23.36 15.18
N VAL A 155 0.30 23.13 16.34
CA VAL A 155 -0.99 22.43 16.48
C VAL A 155 -2.01 23.40 17.05
N VAL A 156 -3.28 23.28 16.65
CA VAL A 156 -4.38 24.05 17.23
C VAL A 156 -5.30 23.11 18.00
N LYS A 157 -5.26 23.16 19.33
CA LYS A 157 -6.16 22.39 20.18
C LYS A 157 -7.27 23.30 20.71
N ASN A 158 -8.50 23.01 20.33
CA ASN A 158 -9.66 23.53 21.04
C ASN A 158 -9.93 22.60 22.24
N THR A 159 -10.84 21.65 22.07
CA THR A 159 -11.25 20.70 23.10
C THR A 159 -10.43 19.40 23.08
N GLY A 160 -9.90 18.98 21.93
CA GLY A 160 -9.22 17.68 21.80
C GLY A 160 -10.15 16.53 21.40
N HIS A 161 -11.34 16.84 20.87
CA HIS A 161 -12.34 15.88 20.37
C HIS A 161 -12.00 15.20 19.03
N ASP A 162 -10.90 15.57 18.36
CA ASP A 162 -10.64 15.15 16.99
C ASP A 162 -10.24 13.66 16.90
N LEU A 163 -11.06 12.85 16.20
CA LEU A 163 -10.85 11.40 16.07
C LEU A 163 -9.62 11.01 15.25
N GLN A 164 -9.01 11.94 14.50
CA GLN A 164 -7.89 11.70 13.58
C GLN A 164 -6.60 12.37 14.08
N GLY A 165 -6.55 12.81 15.33
CA GLY A 165 -5.34 13.40 15.94
C GLY A 165 -4.93 14.77 15.38
N LYS A 166 -5.78 15.45 14.58
CA LYS A 166 -5.47 16.77 13.99
C LYS A 166 -5.20 17.86 15.04
N SER A 167 -5.70 17.67 16.27
CA SER A 167 -5.48 18.58 17.40
C SER A 167 -4.35 18.15 18.34
N THR A 168 -3.47 17.24 17.93
CA THR A 168 -2.28 16.81 18.69
C THR A 168 -1.05 16.64 17.79
N GLY A 169 0.10 16.29 18.36
CA GLY A 169 1.32 16.06 17.59
C GLY A 169 2.61 16.08 18.43
N LYS A 170 3.43 15.03 18.25
CA LYS A 170 4.76 14.92 18.86
C LYS A 170 5.61 16.15 18.56
N GLY A 171 6.31 16.65 19.59
CA GLY A 171 7.19 17.82 19.48
C GLY A 171 6.49 19.15 19.18
N ALA A 172 5.16 19.21 19.20
CA ALA A 172 4.45 20.42 18.79
C ALA A 172 4.44 21.52 19.86
N LEU A 173 4.24 22.76 19.39
CA LEU A 173 3.65 23.86 20.15
C LEU A 173 2.14 23.87 19.88
N SER A 174 1.35 23.64 20.91
CA SER A 174 -0.12 23.71 20.86
C SER A 174 -0.62 25.12 21.15
N LEU A 175 -1.53 25.62 20.32
CA LEU A 175 -2.36 26.79 20.60
C LEU A 175 -3.67 26.31 21.23
N TRP A 176 -3.77 26.42 22.54
CA TRP A 176 -4.92 25.92 23.30
C TRP A 176 -6.02 26.99 23.39
N THR A 177 -6.92 26.99 22.41
CA THR A 177 -7.95 28.03 22.20
C THR A 177 -9.20 27.89 23.07
N HIS A 178 -9.33 26.80 23.83
CA HIS A 178 -10.41 26.52 24.79
C HIS A 178 -10.77 27.71 25.71
N ASN A 179 -9.78 28.52 26.08
CA ASN A 179 -9.94 29.64 27.01
C ASN A 179 -10.59 30.89 26.37
N MET A 180 -10.85 30.88 25.05
CA MET A 180 -11.53 31.96 24.33
C MET A 180 -13.06 31.79 24.43
N LYS A 181 -13.60 32.04 25.62
CA LYS A 181 -15.01 31.77 26.00
C LYS A 181 -16.00 32.92 25.75
N ASP A 182 -15.57 34.04 25.16
CA ASP A 182 -16.44 35.20 24.91
C ASP A 182 -17.69 34.85 24.08
N MET A 183 -18.87 35.26 24.55
CA MET A 183 -20.14 35.11 23.83
C MET A 183 -20.89 36.44 23.78
N LYS A 184 -21.47 36.78 22.63
CA LYS A 184 -22.23 38.02 22.43
C LYS A 184 -23.40 37.83 21.47
N LEU A 185 -24.60 38.23 21.89
CA LEU A 185 -25.74 38.41 21.01
C LEU A 185 -25.55 39.67 20.15
N ILE A 186 -25.87 39.55 18.87
CA ILE A 186 -26.01 40.63 17.90
C ILE A 186 -27.49 40.63 17.49
N PRO A 187 -28.35 41.45 18.13
CA PRO A 187 -29.80 41.41 17.89
C PRO A 187 -30.21 41.75 16.45
N THR A 188 -29.35 42.48 15.73
CA THR A 188 -29.58 42.85 14.34
C THR A 188 -28.24 42.85 13.60
N TYR A 189 -27.88 41.70 13.06
CA TYR A 189 -26.84 41.58 12.05
C TYR A 189 -27.40 42.07 10.71
N GLN A 190 -26.59 42.80 9.93
CA GLN A 190 -26.98 43.35 8.62
C GLN A 190 -25.85 43.14 7.62
N SER A 191 -26.17 42.48 6.50
CA SER A 191 -25.33 42.34 5.32
C SER A 191 -26.18 42.05 4.07
N ASP A 192 -25.53 42.02 2.91
CA ASP A 192 -26.18 41.65 1.65
C ASP A 192 -26.70 40.20 1.61
N TYR A 193 -26.22 39.34 2.52
CA TYR A 193 -26.48 37.90 2.56
C TYR A 193 -27.28 37.44 3.78
N TYR A 194 -27.35 38.24 4.86
CA TYR A 194 -28.17 37.93 6.02
C TYR A 194 -28.59 39.19 6.79
N ASN A 195 -29.87 39.24 7.18
CA ASN A 195 -30.43 40.26 8.05
C ASN A 195 -31.26 39.57 9.13
N GLY A 196 -30.87 39.71 10.40
CA GLY A 196 -31.50 38.99 11.51
C GLY A 196 -30.60 38.86 12.74
N PRO A 197 -31.03 38.14 13.79
CA PRO A 197 -30.24 37.92 15.00
C PRO A 197 -29.09 36.94 14.77
N ALA A 198 -27.95 37.21 15.40
CA ALA A 198 -26.77 36.35 15.34
C ALA A 198 -26.09 36.25 16.72
N ILE A 199 -25.31 35.20 16.94
CA ILE A 199 -24.38 35.13 18.06
C ILE A 199 -22.95 35.15 17.55
N LYS A 200 -22.09 35.88 18.24
CA LYS A 200 -20.64 35.79 18.12
C LYS A 200 -20.12 34.94 19.27
N VAL A 201 -19.39 33.88 18.95
CA VAL A 201 -18.79 32.94 19.91
C VAL A 201 -17.28 32.87 19.72
N GLY A 202 -16.53 32.94 20.81
CA GLY A 202 -15.08 32.76 20.83
C GLY A 202 -14.68 31.33 20.45
N ALA A 203 -13.42 31.16 20.02
CA ALA A 203 -12.92 29.88 19.54
C ALA A 203 -13.11 28.71 20.53
N GLY A 204 -13.08 28.98 21.84
CA GLY A 204 -13.15 27.98 22.91
C GLY A 204 -14.54 27.67 23.46
N VAL A 205 -15.58 28.35 22.97
CA VAL A 205 -16.97 28.12 23.41
C VAL A 205 -17.39 26.69 23.06
N GLN A 206 -17.87 25.93 24.06
CA GLN A 206 -18.39 24.57 23.90
C GLN A 206 -19.90 24.59 23.62
N ILE A 207 -20.45 23.47 23.16
CA ILE A 207 -21.86 23.40 22.75
C ILE A 207 -22.80 23.66 23.92
N ALA A 208 -22.57 23.07 25.10
CA ALA A 208 -23.42 23.31 26.28
C ALA A 208 -23.46 24.80 26.69
N ASP A 209 -22.31 25.48 26.65
CA ASP A 209 -22.18 26.93 26.87
C ASP A 209 -23.08 27.72 25.89
N ALA A 210 -23.01 27.37 24.59
CA ALA A 210 -23.69 28.06 23.52
C ALA A 210 -25.21 27.78 23.46
N VAL A 211 -25.64 26.56 23.79
CA VAL A 211 -27.06 26.20 23.92
C VAL A 211 -27.69 27.04 25.03
N THR A 212 -27.07 27.07 26.21
CA THR A 212 -27.54 27.84 27.37
C THR A 212 -27.58 29.33 27.04
N PHE A 213 -26.49 29.87 26.47
CA PHE A 213 -26.41 31.29 26.12
C PHE A 213 -27.45 31.73 25.08
N ALA A 214 -27.76 30.90 24.09
CA ALA A 214 -28.79 31.21 23.11
C ALA A 214 -30.19 31.21 23.74
N ALA A 215 -30.50 30.19 24.57
CA ALA A 215 -31.80 30.06 25.23
C ALA A 215 -32.07 31.19 26.24
N ASP A 216 -31.06 31.62 26.98
CA ASP A 216 -31.06 32.83 27.84
C ASP A 216 -31.37 34.14 27.09
N LYS A 217 -31.45 34.10 25.76
CA LYS A 217 -31.78 35.23 24.88
C LYS A 217 -33.03 34.96 24.03
N GLY A 218 -33.73 33.86 24.25
CA GLY A 218 -34.94 33.47 23.51
C GLY A 218 -34.66 32.84 22.15
N PHE A 219 -33.46 32.32 21.92
CA PHE A 219 -33.03 31.76 20.64
C PHE A 219 -32.48 30.33 20.75
N ARG A 220 -32.54 29.60 19.64
CA ARG A 220 -31.82 28.35 19.40
C ARG A 220 -30.80 28.52 18.27
N ALA A 221 -29.75 27.71 18.27
CA ALA A 221 -28.66 27.78 17.30
C ALA A 221 -28.33 26.39 16.73
N VAL A 222 -27.84 26.34 15.49
CA VAL A 222 -27.36 25.07 14.90
C VAL A 222 -26.02 24.70 15.51
N LEU A 223 -26.08 23.74 16.42
CA LEU A 223 -24.97 23.22 17.19
C LEU A 223 -25.02 21.68 17.13
N GLY A 224 -23.88 21.04 17.40
CA GLY A 224 -23.80 19.58 17.44
C GLY A 224 -24.51 18.97 18.66
N SER A 225 -24.44 17.65 18.76
CA SER A 225 -25.06 16.87 19.83
C SER A 225 -24.20 16.81 21.10
N CYS A 226 -22.90 16.57 20.99
CA CYS A 226 -22.02 16.35 22.15
C CYS A 226 -21.67 17.65 22.91
N PRO A 227 -21.96 17.76 24.23
CA PRO A 227 -21.90 19.03 24.97
C PRO A 227 -20.51 19.67 25.01
N THR A 228 -19.46 18.85 25.05
CA THR A 228 -18.07 19.29 25.22
C THR A 228 -17.32 19.54 23.90
N VAL A 229 -18.00 19.47 22.74
CA VAL A 229 -17.42 19.82 21.44
C VAL A 229 -17.35 21.35 21.29
N GLY A 230 -16.27 21.87 20.69
CA GLY A 230 -16.04 23.31 20.52
C GLY A 230 -16.69 23.88 19.25
N VAL A 231 -17.62 24.82 19.42
CA VAL A 231 -18.54 25.32 18.38
C VAL A 231 -17.79 25.91 17.18
N ALA A 232 -16.93 26.89 17.43
CA ALA A 232 -16.12 27.55 16.39
C ALA A 232 -14.86 26.74 16.00
N GLY A 233 -14.69 25.53 16.55
CA GLY A 233 -13.57 24.64 16.26
C GLY A 233 -13.77 23.79 15.00
N GLY A 234 -13.25 22.57 15.03
CA GLY A 234 -13.39 21.60 13.93
C GLY A 234 -14.83 21.33 13.52
N TYR A 235 -15.80 21.44 14.45
CA TYR A 235 -17.24 21.28 14.22
C TYR A 235 -17.75 22.11 13.04
N SER A 236 -17.92 23.43 13.21
CA SER A 236 -18.40 24.30 12.13
C SER A 236 -17.39 24.41 10.99
N GLN A 237 -16.09 24.18 11.24
CA GLN A 237 -15.07 24.24 10.20
C GLN A 237 -15.06 23.05 9.24
N GLY A 238 -15.55 21.87 9.65
CA GLY A 238 -15.66 20.67 8.81
C GLY A 238 -17.07 20.39 8.29
N GLY A 239 -18.07 21.19 8.68
CA GLY A 239 -19.47 21.01 8.32
C GLY A 239 -20.35 21.20 9.55
N GLY A 240 -20.34 20.22 10.45
CA GLY A 240 -21.09 20.23 11.70
C GLY A 240 -22.57 19.94 11.49
N TYR A 241 -23.01 18.70 11.70
CA TYR A 241 -24.42 18.36 11.76
C TYR A 241 -24.93 18.42 13.21
N GLY A 242 -26.24 18.40 13.41
CA GLY A 242 -26.84 18.43 14.74
C GLY A 242 -28.37 18.31 14.67
N LEU A 243 -29.01 18.36 15.84
CA LEU A 243 -30.45 18.06 15.99
C LEU A 243 -31.39 19.04 15.26
N LEU A 244 -30.88 20.21 14.88
CA LEU A 244 -31.61 21.23 14.12
C LEU A 244 -31.20 21.30 12.63
N ALA A 245 -30.31 20.40 12.17
CA ALA A 245 -29.76 20.46 10.83
C ALA A 245 -30.82 20.35 9.73
N SER A 246 -31.84 19.49 9.92
CA SER A 246 -32.94 19.34 8.95
C SER A 246 -33.78 20.61 8.76
N LEU A 247 -33.79 21.56 9.72
CA LEU A 247 -34.44 22.87 9.54
C LEU A 247 -33.53 23.91 8.86
N TYR A 248 -32.28 23.99 9.33
CA TYR A 248 -31.45 25.18 9.17
C TYR A 248 -30.11 24.94 8.44
N GLY A 249 -29.87 23.71 7.98
CA GLY A 249 -28.60 23.28 7.40
C GLY A 249 -27.53 22.96 8.44
N LEU A 250 -26.31 22.70 7.97
CA LEU A 250 -25.13 22.43 8.79
C LEU A 250 -24.68 23.67 9.59
N GLY A 251 -23.82 23.50 10.59
CA GLY A 251 -23.15 24.60 11.30
C GLY A 251 -22.42 25.54 10.33
N ALA A 252 -21.72 24.97 9.34
CA ALA A 252 -21.10 25.68 8.23
C ALA A 252 -22.09 26.45 7.32
N ASP A 253 -23.35 26.01 7.23
CA ASP A 253 -24.41 26.73 6.50
C ASP A 253 -24.93 27.96 7.27
N ASN A 254 -24.60 28.07 8.56
CA ASN A 254 -25.09 29.10 9.47
C ASN A 254 -24.05 30.16 9.85
N VAL A 255 -22.80 30.04 9.40
CA VAL A 255 -21.75 31.03 9.64
C VAL A 255 -22.01 32.31 8.83
N LEU A 256 -21.68 33.45 9.42
CA LEU A 256 -21.75 34.78 8.82
C LEU A 256 -20.38 35.43 8.71
N GLU A 257 -19.51 35.20 9.71
CA GLU A 257 -18.15 35.73 9.77
C GLU A 257 -17.20 34.77 10.50
N TRP A 258 -15.95 34.75 10.06
CA TRP A 258 -14.83 34.18 10.81
C TRP A 258 -13.84 35.30 11.16
N GLU A 259 -13.44 35.41 12.43
CA GLU A 259 -12.23 36.15 12.81
C GLU A 259 -11.08 35.18 12.96
N VAL A 260 -9.97 35.44 12.27
CA VAL A 260 -8.91 34.46 12.03
C VAL A 260 -7.54 35.13 12.14
N VAL A 261 -6.58 34.50 12.80
CA VAL A 261 -5.16 34.84 12.64
C VAL A 261 -4.58 33.97 11.51
N THR A 262 -4.19 34.61 10.41
CA THR A 262 -3.49 33.95 9.30
C THR A 262 -2.04 33.63 9.68
N VAL A 263 -1.37 32.71 8.96
CA VAL A 263 0.00 32.29 9.33
C VAL A 263 1.05 33.40 9.17
N ASP A 264 0.75 34.48 8.44
CA ASP A 264 1.60 35.68 8.42
C ASP A 264 1.43 36.58 9.67
N GLY A 265 0.52 36.22 10.58
CA GLY A 265 0.31 36.85 11.88
C GLY A 265 -0.70 38.00 11.87
N LYS A 266 -1.58 38.09 10.86
CA LYS A 266 -2.61 39.13 10.76
C LYS A 266 -3.94 38.61 11.29
N LEU A 267 -4.58 39.39 12.17
CA LEU A 267 -5.99 39.22 12.48
C LEU A 267 -6.83 39.75 11.31
N VAL A 268 -7.61 38.88 10.69
CA VAL A 268 -8.51 39.21 9.58
C VAL A 268 -9.94 38.81 9.93
N LYS A 269 -10.91 39.48 9.31
CA LYS A 269 -12.32 39.07 9.32
C LYS A 269 -12.68 38.56 7.92
N ALA A 270 -13.04 37.29 7.80
CA ALA A 270 -13.48 36.68 6.55
C ALA A 270 -15.01 36.61 6.50
N THR A 271 -15.58 37.12 5.42
CA THR A 271 -17.04 37.13 5.15
C THR A 271 -17.31 36.83 3.67
N PRO A 272 -18.52 36.38 3.30
CA PRO A 272 -18.88 36.04 1.91
C PRO A 272 -18.58 37.11 0.86
N THR A 273 -18.67 38.40 1.21
CA THR A 273 -18.61 39.53 0.26
C THR A 273 -17.30 40.31 0.29
N ASN A 274 -16.39 40.02 1.23
CA ASN A 274 -15.14 40.78 1.36
C ASN A 274 -13.93 40.11 0.68
N LYS A 275 -12.77 40.77 0.70
CA LYS A 275 -11.53 40.29 0.04
C LYS A 275 -10.95 38.96 0.55
N TYR A 276 -11.52 38.42 1.63
CA TYR A 276 -11.19 37.13 2.26
C TYR A 276 -12.35 36.12 2.11
N SER A 277 -13.25 36.32 1.14
CA SER A 277 -14.37 35.42 0.88
C SER A 277 -13.95 33.99 0.51
N ASP A 278 -12.75 33.81 -0.03
CA ASP A 278 -12.15 32.49 -0.25
C ASP A 278 -11.75 31.80 1.06
N LEU A 279 -11.19 32.54 2.03
CA LEU A 279 -10.92 32.04 3.38
C LEU A 279 -12.21 31.74 4.14
N TYR A 280 -13.24 32.57 3.98
CA TYR A 280 -14.58 32.30 4.54
C TYR A 280 -15.13 30.98 3.97
N TRP A 281 -15.11 30.83 2.65
CA TRP A 281 -15.63 29.64 1.96
C TRP A 281 -14.91 28.37 2.44
N ALA A 282 -13.58 28.40 2.55
CA ALA A 282 -12.76 27.28 2.99
C ALA A 282 -12.90 26.96 4.49
N LEU A 283 -13.07 27.98 5.35
CA LEU A 283 -13.31 27.76 6.78
C LEU A 283 -14.74 27.29 7.07
N SER A 284 -15.69 27.49 6.18
CA SER A 284 -17.05 26.95 6.31
C SER A 284 -17.17 25.60 5.61
N GLY A 285 -16.57 24.55 6.19
CA GLY A 285 -16.72 23.15 5.76
C GLY A 285 -15.45 22.46 5.22
N GLY A 286 -14.38 23.21 4.94
CA GLY A 286 -13.14 22.70 4.35
C GLY A 286 -12.14 22.09 5.33
N GLY A 287 -12.54 21.88 6.59
CA GLY A 287 -11.72 21.30 7.65
C GLY A 287 -11.03 22.35 8.53
N GLY A 288 -11.09 22.16 9.84
CA GLY A 288 -10.46 23.06 10.80
C GLY A 288 -8.95 22.91 10.89
N GLY A 289 -8.28 23.96 11.36
CA GLY A 289 -6.85 23.90 11.70
C GLY A 289 -5.87 23.93 10.53
N THR A 290 -6.31 24.13 9.28
CA THR A 290 -5.41 24.14 8.09
C THR A 290 -5.25 25.51 7.40
N TYR A 291 -6.26 26.38 7.38
CA TYR A 291 -6.20 27.68 6.67
C TYR A 291 -5.72 28.87 7.53
N GLY A 292 -5.89 28.76 8.85
CA GLY A 292 -5.61 29.81 9.82
C GLY A 292 -6.15 29.42 11.19
N ILE A 293 -5.88 30.25 12.21
CA ILE A 293 -6.28 29.98 13.58
C ILE A 293 -7.50 30.85 13.89
N VAL A 294 -8.67 30.21 14.04
CA VAL A 294 -9.92 30.91 14.39
C VAL A 294 -9.82 31.52 15.80
N VAL A 295 -10.25 32.77 15.90
CA VAL A 295 -10.38 33.59 17.12
C VAL A 295 -11.83 33.59 17.59
N SER A 296 -12.77 33.75 16.65
CA SER A 296 -14.21 33.69 16.90
C SER A 296 -14.99 33.43 15.61
N MET A 297 -16.24 33.02 15.77
CA MET A 297 -17.22 32.80 14.71
C MET A 297 -18.47 33.63 15.00
N THR A 298 -19.04 34.28 13.99
CA THR A 298 -20.39 34.85 14.06
C THR A 298 -21.32 33.94 13.28
N ALA A 299 -22.43 33.47 13.87
CA ALA A 299 -23.39 32.58 13.24
C ALA A 299 -24.85 33.00 13.51
N ARG A 300 -25.74 32.60 12.61
CA ARG A 300 -27.20 32.83 12.72
C ARG A 300 -27.77 32.17 13.98
N VAL A 301 -28.76 32.81 14.58
CA VAL A 301 -29.67 32.16 15.54
C VAL A 301 -31.12 32.31 15.09
N PHE A 302 -31.97 31.48 15.66
CA PHE A 302 -33.38 31.35 15.30
C PHE A 302 -34.23 31.44 16.55
N GLU A 303 -35.46 31.93 16.43
CA GLU A 303 -36.41 31.97 17.56
C GLU A 303 -36.55 30.56 18.15
N ASP A 304 -36.51 30.47 19.49
CA ASP A 304 -36.70 29.20 20.19
C ASP A 304 -38.19 28.81 20.24
N GLY A 305 -38.46 27.54 20.47
CA GLY A 305 -39.80 26.98 20.45
C GLY A 305 -39.88 25.59 21.07
N PRO A 306 -41.10 25.03 21.19
CA PRO A 306 -41.29 23.69 21.74
C PRO A 306 -40.58 22.64 20.88
N VAL A 307 -40.12 21.58 21.52
CA VAL A 307 -39.51 20.43 20.84
C VAL A 307 -40.23 19.16 21.26
N GLY A 308 -40.86 18.52 20.31
CA GLY A 308 -41.37 17.16 20.45
C GLY A 308 -40.21 16.18 20.34
N SER A 309 -40.23 15.12 21.13
CA SER A 309 -39.22 14.06 21.02
C SER A 309 -39.79 12.66 21.22
N ALA A 310 -39.09 11.67 20.67
CA ALA A 310 -39.33 10.26 20.94
C ALA A 310 -38.02 9.50 21.15
N ASN A 311 -38.07 8.41 21.90
CA ASN A 311 -37.00 7.41 22.03
C ASN A 311 -37.63 6.02 22.23
N PHE A 312 -36.97 4.98 21.74
CA PHE A 312 -37.39 3.59 21.90
C PHE A 312 -36.19 2.65 21.66
N PHE A 313 -36.27 1.42 22.13
CA PHE A 313 -35.28 0.38 21.84
C PHE A 313 -35.97 -0.93 21.45
N PHE A 314 -35.31 -1.78 20.68
CA PHE A 314 -35.75 -3.18 20.51
C PHE A 314 -34.53 -4.07 20.25
N GLY A 315 -34.66 -5.36 20.50
CA GLY A 315 -33.60 -6.32 20.20
C GLY A 315 -34.14 -7.73 20.02
N THR A 316 -33.23 -8.69 19.82
CA THR A 316 -33.58 -10.11 19.66
C THR A 316 -34.44 -10.66 20.79
N ALA A 317 -34.25 -10.17 22.02
CA ALA A 317 -35.06 -10.54 23.18
C ALA A 317 -36.52 -10.04 23.10
N SER A 318 -36.78 -8.90 22.44
CA SER A 318 -38.12 -8.34 22.28
C SER A 318 -38.81 -8.77 20.98
N THR A 319 -38.04 -9.11 19.93
CA THR A 319 -38.58 -9.63 18.65
C THR A 319 -38.68 -11.15 18.61
N GLY A 320 -38.04 -11.86 19.55
CA GLY A 320 -38.03 -13.32 19.65
C GLY A 320 -37.07 -14.05 18.69
N SER A 321 -36.47 -13.36 17.70
CA SER A 321 -35.44 -13.93 16.83
C SER A 321 -34.55 -12.89 16.16
N THR A 322 -33.35 -13.31 15.75
CA THR A 322 -32.40 -12.50 14.95
C THR A 322 -32.96 -12.10 13.59
N GLU A 323 -33.78 -12.97 12.96
CA GLU A 323 -34.44 -12.65 11.68
C GLU A 323 -35.49 -11.55 11.87
N ALA A 324 -36.33 -11.66 12.90
CA ALA A 324 -37.34 -10.64 13.22
C ALA A 324 -36.69 -9.32 13.65
N TYR A 325 -35.56 -9.37 14.37
CA TYR A 325 -34.74 -8.20 14.70
C TYR A 325 -34.26 -7.46 13.44
N TRP A 326 -33.57 -8.15 12.52
CA TRP A 326 -33.08 -7.50 11.30
C TRP A 326 -34.20 -7.05 10.37
N LYS A 327 -35.34 -7.74 10.36
CA LYS A 327 -36.55 -7.27 9.66
C LYS A 327 -37.08 -5.97 10.28
N ALA A 328 -37.08 -5.83 11.61
CA ALA A 328 -37.45 -4.59 12.31
C ALA A 328 -36.48 -3.43 11.99
N VAL A 329 -35.17 -3.69 11.94
CA VAL A 329 -34.16 -2.69 11.50
C VAL A 329 -34.41 -2.26 10.04
N GLY A 330 -34.72 -3.21 9.15
CA GLY A 330 -35.08 -2.93 7.75
C GLY A 330 -36.36 -2.08 7.62
N ILE A 331 -37.39 -2.37 8.41
CA ILE A 331 -38.61 -1.55 8.50
C ILE A 331 -38.25 -0.12 8.94
N PHE A 332 -37.47 0.04 10.02
CA PHE A 332 -37.04 1.36 10.48
C PHE A 332 -36.31 2.14 9.39
N HIS A 333 -35.30 1.54 8.74
CA HIS A 333 -34.56 2.18 7.65
C HIS A 333 -35.47 2.63 6.49
N ASN A 334 -36.45 1.83 6.10
CA ASN A 334 -37.42 2.20 5.04
C ASN A 334 -38.31 3.40 5.41
N HIS A 335 -38.57 3.62 6.71
CA HIS A 335 -39.32 4.79 7.19
C HIS A 335 -38.45 6.06 7.33
N ILE A 336 -37.12 5.96 7.41
CA ILE A 336 -36.24 7.12 7.60
C ILE A 336 -36.52 8.26 6.60
N PRO A 337 -36.58 8.04 5.26
CA PRO A 337 -36.87 9.12 4.32
C PRO A 337 -38.17 9.86 4.63
N ALA A 338 -39.25 9.12 4.89
CA ALA A 338 -40.56 9.68 5.21
C ALA A 338 -40.62 10.42 6.56
N LEU A 339 -39.68 10.14 7.47
CA LEU A 339 -39.52 10.86 8.73
C LEU A 339 -38.67 12.12 8.56
N VAL A 340 -37.46 12.03 7.99
CA VAL A 340 -36.52 13.18 7.91
C VAL A 340 -36.87 14.19 6.81
N ASP A 341 -37.73 13.82 5.85
CA ASP A 341 -38.29 14.74 4.85
C ASP A 341 -39.48 15.55 5.38
N GLN A 342 -40.01 15.18 6.56
CA GLN A 342 -40.88 16.08 7.30
C GLN A 342 -40.07 17.22 7.90
N LYS A 343 -40.69 18.40 7.95
CA LYS A 343 -40.06 19.65 8.39
C LYS A 343 -39.30 19.47 9.71
N GLY A 344 -37.97 19.46 9.62
CA GLY A 344 -37.06 19.63 10.73
C GLY A 344 -36.67 18.38 11.52
N ILE A 345 -37.09 17.19 11.12
CA ILE A 345 -36.87 15.98 11.92
C ILE A 345 -35.44 15.45 11.76
N VAL A 346 -34.82 15.10 12.88
CA VAL A 346 -33.51 14.42 12.96
C VAL A 346 -33.64 13.19 13.85
N LEU A 347 -33.06 12.06 13.44
CA LEU A 347 -33.08 10.80 14.19
C LEU A 347 -31.64 10.40 14.52
N SER A 348 -31.32 10.18 15.79
CA SER A 348 -30.04 9.59 16.22
C SER A 348 -30.27 8.22 16.82
N TYR A 349 -29.65 7.19 16.25
CA TYR A 349 -29.87 5.79 16.58
C TYR A 349 -28.59 4.95 16.54
N SER A 350 -28.59 3.77 17.14
CA SER A 350 -27.51 2.78 17.03
C SER A 350 -28.02 1.38 16.73
N VAL A 351 -27.15 0.59 16.10
CA VAL A 351 -27.41 -0.79 15.67
C VAL A 351 -26.21 -1.67 16.06
N SER A 352 -26.48 -2.74 16.81
CA SER A 352 -25.57 -3.87 17.06
C SER A 352 -26.08 -5.13 16.35
N GLN A 353 -25.39 -6.26 16.57
CA GLN A 353 -25.82 -7.60 16.13
C GLN A 353 -27.22 -8.02 16.64
N ASP A 354 -27.66 -7.44 17.77
CA ASP A 354 -28.80 -7.92 18.56
C ASP A 354 -29.72 -6.83 19.11
N THR A 355 -29.32 -5.55 19.04
CA THR A 355 -29.96 -4.42 19.72
C THR A 355 -29.98 -3.17 18.84
N PHE A 356 -31.16 -2.58 18.71
CA PHE A 356 -31.42 -1.30 18.08
C PHE A 356 -31.87 -0.30 19.15
N ILE A 357 -31.33 0.92 19.12
CA ILE A 357 -31.72 2.01 20.03
C ILE A 357 -31.94 3.28 19.21
N LEU A 358 -33.15 3.86 19.24
CA LEU A 358 -33.37 5.25 18.86
C LEU A 358 -33.11 6.11 20.09
N TYR A 359 -31.91 6.69 20.22
CA TYR A 359 -31.57 7.61 21.31
C TYR A 359 -32.49 8.82 21.31
N THR A 360 -32.73 9.41 20.14
CA THR A 360 -33.74 10.45 20.00
C THR A 360 -34.22 10.65 18.57
N MET A 361 -35.51 10.88 18.42
CA MET A 361 -36.11 11.66 17.35
C MET A 361 -36.28 13.09 17.86
N THR A 362 -35.62 14.06 17.24
CA THR A 362 -35.85 15.50 17.47
C THR A 362 -36.88 16.02 16.49
N ALA A 363 -37.98 16.60 16.97
CA ALA A 363 -38.99 17.25 16.15
C ALA A 363 -39.25 18.69 16.65
N PRO A 364 -38.48 19.68 16.17
CA PRO A 364 -38.65 21.07 16.58
C PRO A 364 -39.99 21.64 16.09
N ASP A 365 -40.57 22.53 16.88
CA ASP A 365 -41.86 23.19 16.63
C ASP A 365 -43.05 22.21 16.61
N ARG A 366 -42.92 21.07 17.31
CA ARG A 366 -43.94 20.02 17.42
C ARG A 366 -44.29 19.69 18.87
N THR A 367 -45.48 19.16 19.06
CA THR A 367 -45.97 18.55 20.31
C THR A 367 -45.79 17.03 20.31
N LYS A 368 -45.91 16.40 21.49
CA LYS A 368 -45.85 14.94 21.65
C LYS A 368 -46.92 14.22 20.83
N ASP A 369 -48.12 14.81 20.73
CA ASP A 369 -49.26 14.18 20.06
C ASP A 369 -49.06 14.19 18.54
N GLU A 370 -48.41 15.24 18.01
CA GLU A 370 -47.91 15.25 16.63
C GLU A 370 -46.79 14.23 16.41
N VAL A 371 -45.83 14.11 17.33
CA VAL A 371 -44.75 13.10 17.24
C VAL A 371 -45.32 11.68 17.22
N VAL A 372 -46.32 11.37 18.05
CA VAL A 372 -47.06 10.10 18.01
C VAL A 372 -47.74 9.93 16.64
N ALA A 373 -48.48 10.93 16.16
CA ALA A 373 -49.13 10.87 14.85
C ALA A 373 -48.14 10.63 13.68
N ILE A 374 -46.93 11.19 13.77
CA ILE A 374 -45.85 11.02 12.80
C ILE A 374 -45.23 9.60 12.86
N LEU A 375 -45.10 9.02 14.05
CA LEU A 375 -44.53 7.69 14.25
C LEU A 375 -45.52 6.54 14.00
N ASN A 376 -46.84 6.80 14.02
CA ASN A 376 -47.87 5.76 13.85
C ASN A 376 -47.65 4.81 12.65
N PRO A 377 -47.24 5.26 11.44
CA PRO A 377 -46.96 4.34 10.33
C PRO A 377 -45.80 3.38 10.62
N LEU A 378 -44.71 3.88 11.20
CA LEU A 378 -43.57 3.06 11.61
C LEU A 378 -43.95 2.07 12.72
N VAL A 379 -44.70 2.52 13.74
CA VAL A 379 -45.17 1.65 14.83
C VAL A 379 -46.07 0.54 14.28
N SER A 380 -47.01 0.86 13.40
CA SER A 380 -47.91 -0.11 12.77
C SER A 380 -47.16 -1.17 11.95
N ASP A 381 -46.07 -0.80 11.27
CA ASP A 381 -45.26 -1.77 10.52
C ASP A 381 -44.39 -2.64 11.47
N LEU A 382 -43.85 -2.06 12.55
CA LEU A 382 -43.11 -2.80 13.57
C LEU A 382 -43.99 -3.80 14.35
N GLU A 383 -45.30 -3.53 14.50
CA GLU A 383 -46.26 -4.49 15.04
C GLU A 383 -46.36 -5.77 14.19
N THR A 384 -46.12 -5.70 12.88
CA THR A 384 -46.13 -6.88 11.98
C THR A 384 -44.97 -7.86 12.23
N VAL A 385 -43.98 -7.46 13.04
CA VAL A 385 -42.84 -8.30 13.47
C VAL A 385 -42.84 -8.58 14.98
N GLY A 386 -43.99 -8.41 15.64
CA GLY A 386 -44.21 -8.80 17.03
C GLY A 386 -43.80 -7.78 18.09
N LEU A 387 -43.36 -6.59 17.67
CA LEU A 387 -43.11 -5.48 18.59
C LEU A 387 -44.42 -4.77 18.97
N ASN A 388 -44.41 -4.06 20.09
CA ASN A 388 -45.49 -3.15 20.50
C ASN A 388 -44.92 -2.04 21.39
N LEU A 389 -45.75 -1.06 21.76
CA LEU A 389 -45.33 0.11 22.54
C LEU A 389 -44.62 -0.24 23.86
N GLN A 390 -45.01 -1.33 24.53
CA GLN A 390 -44.39 -1.77 25.78
C GLN A 390 -43.05 -2.47 25.54
N THR A 391 -42.97 -3.39 24.57
CA THR A 391 -41.72 -4.10 24.26
C THR A 391 -40.67 -3.21 23.62
N MET A 392 -41.09 -2.11 22.99
CA MET A 392 -40.19 -1.08 22.46
C MET A 392 -39.82 0.00 23.50
N ALA A 393 -40.50 0.02 24.64
CA ALA A 393 -40.46 1.11 25.61
C ALA A 393 -40.59 2.52 24.97
N LEU A 394 -41.52 2.68 24.02
CA LEU A 394 -41.67 3.96 23.30
C LEU A 394 -42.06 5.08 24.27
N ASN A 395 -41.15 6.04 24.42
CA ASN A 395 -41.36 7.24 25.21
C ASN A 395 -41.48 8.45 24.28
N THR A 396 -42.45 9.33 24.53
CA THR A 396 -42.65 10.58 23.78
C THR A 396 -42.87 11.75 24.73
N SER A 397 -42.33 12.92 24.39
CA SER A 397 -42.38 14.10 25.27
C SER A 397 -42.48 15.42 24.50
N THR A 398 -42.69 16.51 25.23
CA THR A 398 -42.58 17.87 24.70
C THR A 398 -41.85 18.72 25.71
N SER A 399 -40.72 19.29 25.29
CA SER A 399 -40.03 20.34 26.04
C SER A 399 -40.46 21.71 25.53
N SER A 400 -40.47 22.71 26.41
CA SER A 400 -40.92 24.07 26.07
C SER A 400 -39.90 24.87 25.25
N THR A 401 -38.63 24.46 25.27
CA THR A 401 -37.50 25.12 24.61
C THR A 401 -36.51 24.09 24.08
N TYR A 402 -35.68 24.46 23.10
CA TYR A 402 -34.60 23.59 22.62
C TYR A 402 -33.60 23.25 23.72
N SER A 403 -33.26 24.20 24.61
CA SER A 403 -32.33 23.94 25.72
C SER A 403 -32.88 22.95 26.74
N SER A 404 -34.16 23.05 27.12
CA SER A 404 -34.76 22.11 28.08
C SER A 404 -34.88 20.69 27.52
N TYR A 405 -35.08 20.55 26.21
CA TYR A 405 -34.93 19.26 25.52
C TYR A 405 -33.48 18.76 25.54
N TYR A 406 -32.53 19.59 25.12
CA TYR A 406 -31.11 19.23 25.04
C TYR A 406 -30.56 18.75 26.39
N GLN A 407 -30.73 19.57 27.43
CA GLN A 407 -30.27 19.31 28.80
C GLN A 407 -31.04 18.17 29.48
N GLY A 408 -32.34 18.04 29.21
CA GLY A 408 -33.20 17.05 29.85
C GLY A 408 -33.20 15.66 29.20
N SER A 409 -32.78 15.54 27.94
CA SER A 409 -32.91 14.28 27.18
C SER A 409 -31.64 13.80 26.49
N LEU A 410 -30.71 14.70 26.08
CA LEU A 410 -29.55 14.30 25.28
C LEU A 410 -28.21 14.48 26.01
N GLU A 411 -27.99 15.63 26.63
CA GLU A 411 -26.73 15.94 27.32
C GLU A 411 -26.32 14.87 28.36
N PRO A 412 -27.22 14.35 29.22
CA PRO A 412 -26.85 13.31 30.20
C PRO A 412 -26.40 12.00 29.55
N VAL A 413 -26.90 11.68 28.35
CA VAL A 413 -26.55 10.46 27.61
C VAL A 413 -25.19 10.61 26.94
N LEU A 414 -24.89 11.79 26.38
CA LEU A 414 -23.66 12.04 25.63
C LEU A 414 -22.47 12.50 26.49
N ALA A 415 -22.71 13.02 27.70
CA ALA A 415 -21.64 13.48 28.60
C ALA A 415 -20.70 12.35 29.10
N VAL A 416 -21.17 11.09 29.05
CA VAL A 416 -20.49 9.89 29.55
C VAL A 416 -20.12 8.89 28.44
N SER A 417 -20.16 9.30 27.17
CA SER A 417 -19.88 8.43 26.03
C SER A 417 -18.37 8.34 25.76
N PRO A 418 -17.71 7.18 25.96
CA PRO A 418 -16.30 7.00 25.62
C PRO A 418 -16.12 6.93 24.11
N ILE A 419 -15.05 7.54 23.61
CA ILE A 419 -14.66 7.44 22.20
C ILE A 419 -13.99 6.08 21.96
N SER A 420 -14.50 5.27 21.02
CA SER A 420 -13.85 4.02 20.62
C SER A 420 -12.44 4.27 20.07
N PRO A 421 -11.45 3.40 20.33
CA PRO A 421 -10.11 3.54 19.78
C PRO A 421 -10.11 3.39 18.25
N VAL A 422 -10.99 2.55 17.71
CA VAL A 422 -11.19 2.35 16.28
C VAL A 422 -12.57 2.87 15.93
N ALA A 423 -12.62 3.93 15.11
CA ALA A 423 -13.87 4.53 14.65
C ALA A 423 -13.71 5.15 13.26
N GLY A 424 -14.81 5.22 12.52
CA GLY A 424 -14.90 6.05 11.32
C GLY A 424 -16.31 6.13 10.74
N ASP A 425 -16.71 7.32 10.31
CA ASP A 425 -17.98 7.59 9.61
C ASP A 425 -18.02 7.10 8.16
N ARG A 426 -19.23 6.74 7.72
CA ARG A 426 -19.63 6.62 6.31
C ARG A 426 -21.05 7.16 6.14
N PHE A 427 -21.32 7.87 5.04
CA PHE A 427 -22.69 8.26 4.70
C PHE A 427 -23.49 7.11 4.09
N ILE A 428 -24.81 7.15 4.29
CA ILE A 428 -25.79 6.41 3.49
C ILE A 428 -26.54 7.46 2.68
N SER A 429 -26.41 7.42 1.35
CA SER A 429 -27.14 8.34 0.49
C SER A 429 -28.59 7.91 0.29
N ARG A 430 -29.44 8.84 -0.14
CA ARG A 430 -30.83 8.57 -0.53
C ARG A 430 -30.90 7.58 -1.70
N SER A 431 -29.98 7.75 -2.65
CA SER A 431 -29.81 6.83 -3.79
C SER A 431 -29.42 5.42 -3.33
N ASN A 432 -28.48 5.25 -2.38
CA ASN A 432 -28.11 3.93 -1.87
C ASN A 432 -29.30 3.17 -1.26
N LEU A 433 -30.14 3.85 -0.47
CA LEU A 433 -31.30 3.21 0.14
C LEU A 433 -32.41 2.95 -0.89
N ALA A 434 -32.69 3.89 -1.80
CA ALA A 434 -33.71 3.73 -2.83
C ALA A 434 -33.39 2.59 -3.82
N ASP A 435 -32.13 2.50 -4.26
CA ASP A 435 -31.69 1.54 -5.27
C ASP A 435 -31.29 0.17 -4.66
N ASN A 436 -30.85 0.14 -3.39
CA ASN A 436 -30.24 -1.04 -2.77
C ASN A 436 -30.51 -1.18 -1.26
N ALA A 437 -31.74 -0.93 -0.78
CA ALA A 437 -32.11 -1.08 0.64
C ALA A 437 -31.67 -2.41 1.27
N ALA A 438 -31.79 -3.52 0.53
CA ALA A 438 -31.40 -4.85 0.99
C ALA A 438 -29.86 -4.97 1.16
N GLY A 439 -29.07 -4.41 0.23
CA GLY A 439 -27.62 -4.37 0.35
C GLY A 439 -27.15 -3.46 1.48
N VAL A 440 -27.78 -2.30 1.69
CA VAL A 440 -27.49 -1.43 2.83
C VAL A 440 -27.78 -2.15 4.15
N LEU A 441 -28.95 -2.79 4.29
CA LEU A 441 -29.29 -3.59 5.48
C LEU A 441 -28.29 -4.75 5.70
N LYS A 442 -27.86 -5.41 4.62
CA LYS A 442 -26.81 -6.44 4.67
C LYS A 442 -25.46 -5.87 5.12
N GLY A 443 -25.13 -4.63 4.74
CA GLY A 443 -23.96 -3.92 5.27
C GLY A 443 -24.00 -3.75 6.79
N PHE A 444 -25.14 -3.35 7.37
CA PHE A 444 -25.29 -3.28 8.83
C PHE A 444 -25.12 -4.66 9.49
N GLN A 445 -25.66 -5.72 8.87
CA GLN A 445 -25.47 -7.10 9.34
C GLN A 445 -23.99 -7.48 9.31
N ASP A 446 -23.29 -7.24 8.20
CA ASP A 446 -21.91 -7.68 8.02
C ASP A 446 -20.92 -6.92 8.91
N VAL A 447 -21.12 -5.61 9.10
CA VAL A 447 -20.36 -4.79 10.05
C VAL A 447 -20.52 -5.29 11.49
N THR A 448 -21.74 -5.70 11.88
CA THR A 448 -22.04 -6.10 13.27
C THR A 448 -21.88 -7.61 13.54
N ALA A 449 -21.76 -8.45 12.51
CA ALA A 449 -21.85 -9.92 12.61
C ALA A 449 -20.86 -10.58 13.59
N GLY A 450 -19.68 -9.97 13.80
CA GLY A 450 -18.67 -10.47 14.74
C GLY A 450 -18.83 -9.96 16.17
N GLY A 451 -19.78 -9.06 16.45
CA GLY A 451 -19.90 -8.35 17.73
C GLY A 451 -18.81 -7.31 18.01
N ASN A 452 -17.77 -7.23 17.18
CA ASN A 452 -16.62 -6.33 17.32
C ASN A 452 -16.93 -4.85 17.04
N PHE A 453 -18.00 -4.55 16.28
CA PHE A 453 -18.36 -3.20 15.87
C PHE A 453 -19.86 -2.92 16.02
N THR A 454 -20.20 -1.66 16.24
CA THR A 454 -21.56 -1.13 16.17
C THR A 454 -21.62 0.08 15.23
N LEU A 455 -22.80 0.40 14.71
CA LEU A 455 -23.03 1.63 13.96
C LEU A 455 -23.84 2.59 14.83
N ALA A 456 -23.34 3.81 15.01
CA ALA A 456 -24.08 4.93 15.58
C ALA A 456 -24.38 5.94 14.46
N CYS A 457 -25.65 6.05 14.09
CA CYS A 457 -26.11 6.81 12.94
C CYS A 457 -26.93 8.04 13.35
N THR A 458 -26.82 9.12 12.58
CA THR A 458 -27.77 10.24 12.60
C THR A 458 -28.37 10.42 11.22
N ALA A 459 -29.67 10.17 11.11
CA ALA A 459 -30.45 10.44 9.91
C ALA A 459 -31.03 11.86 9.93
N LEU A 460 -30.93 12.53 8.79
CA LEU A 460 -31.20 13.96 8.62
C LEU A 460 -31.48 14.27 7.14
N ASN A 461 -32.01 15.46 6.86
CA ASN A 461 -32.10 15.98 5.49
C ASN A 461 -31.37 17.32 5.41
N VAL A 462 -30.19 17.36 4.78
CA VAL A 462 -29.47 18.63 4.51
C VAL A 462 -29.39 19.04 3.04
N ASN A 463 -30.38 18.62 2.24
CA ASN A 463 -30.50 18.97 0.82
C ASN A 463 -30.91 20.45 0.62
N LYS A 464 -30.56 21.03 -0.54
CA LYS A 464 -30.84 22.42 -0.95
C LYS A 464 -32.34 22.78 -0.99
N SER A 465 -33.24 21.81 -0.82
CA SER A 465 -34.69 21.96 -0.64
C SER A 465 -35.13 22.37 0.77
N HIS A 466 -34.21 22.58 1.72
CA HIS A 466 -34.51 23.19 3.02
C HIS A 466 -35.39 24.45 2.94
N ILE A 467 -36.21 24.66 3.97
CA ILE A 467 -36.99 25.89 4.16
C ILE A 467 -36.08 27.10 4.44
N VAL A 468 -34.96 26.90 5.14
CA VAL A 468 -33.94 27.94 5.37
C VAL A 468 -32.67 27.60 4.59
N LYS A 469 -32.35 28.42 3.58
CA LYS A 469 -31.13 28.27 2.77
C LYS A 469 -29.86 28.55 3.59
N PRO A 470 -28.67 28.02 3.20
CA PRO A 470 -27.40 28.44 3.75
C PRO A 470 -27.20 29.96 3.65
N ALA A 471 -26.50 30.56 4.62
CA ALA A 471 -26.27 32.00 4.68
C ALA A 471 -25.41 32.51 3.51
N ALA A 472 -24.50 31.67 3.00
CA ALA A 472 -23.73 31.90 1.78
C ALA A 472 -23.21 30.57 1.21
N GLU A 473 -22.60 30.63 0.02
CA GLU A 473 -21.83 29.50 -0.53
C GLU A 473 -20.68 29.12 0.42
N ASN A 474 -20.49 27.81 0.62
CA ASN A 474 -19.49 27.25 1.52
C ASN A 474 -18.89 25.96 0.93
N SER A 475 -17.95 25.33 1.64
CA SER A 475 -17.14 24.22 1.14
C SER A 475 -17.44 22.85 1.77
N ALA A 476 -18.50 22.76 2.58
CA ALA A 476 -18.96 21.48 3.13
C ALA A 476 -19.18 20.47 1.99
N SER A 477 -18.79 19.21 2.22
CA SER A 477 -18.81 18.16 1.20
C SER A 477 -20.16 18.11 0.46
N PRO A 478 -20.20 18.15 -0.88
CA PRO A 478 -21.45 18.10 -1.63
C PRO A 478 -22.27 16.83 -1.35
N ALA A 479 -21.60 15.74 -0.96
CA ALA A 479 -22.21 14.48 -0.54
C ALA A 479 -23.24 14.64 0.58
N TRP A 480 -23.07 15.60 1.50
CA TRP A 480 -24.07 15.94 2.52
C TRP A 480 -25.47 16.19 1.93
N ARG A 481 -25.55 16.71 0.70
CA ARG A 481 -26.83 17.09 0.08
C ARG A 481 -27.65 15.90 -0.43
N ASP A 482 -27.04 14.72 -0.62
CA ASP A 482 -27.74 13.45 -0.88
C ASP A 482 -27.69 12.48 0.32
N ALA A 483 -26.88 12.76 1.35
CA ALA A 483 -26.84 11.99 2.58
C ALA A 483 -28.23 11.93 3.24
N LEU A 484 -28.70 10.71 3.51
CA LEU A 484 -29.87 10.41 4.33
C LEU A 484 -29.46 10.19 5.79
N ALA A 485 -28.30 9.56 5.99
CA ALA A 485 -27.69 9.38 7.31
C ALA A 485 -26.16 9.47 7.23
N THR A 486 -25.57 9.89 8.34
CA THR A 486 -24.13 9.77 8.67
C THR A 486 -24.02 8.67 9.73
N CYS A 487 -23.10 7.73 9.58
CA CYS A 487 -22.99 6.54 10.42
C CYS A 487 -21.54 6.29 10.85
N ILE A 488 -21.26 6.55 12.13
CA ILE A 488 -19.99 6.19 12.76
C ILE A 488 -19.99 4.68 13.01
N ILE A 489 -19.10 3.97 12.34
CA ILE A 489 -18.77 2.58 12.67
C ILE A 489 -17.68 2.63 13.76
N GLY A 490 -17.98 2.15 14.96
CA GLY A 490 -17.08 2.17 16.11
C GLY A 490 -16.85 0.78 16.69
N SER A 491 -15.62 0.48 17.13
CA SER A 491 -15.34 -0.80 17.77
C SER A 491 -15.90 -0.88 19.19
N VAL A 492 -16.32 -2.09 19.57
CA VAL A 492 -16.72 -2.44 20.93
C VAL A 492 -15.45 -2.67 21.74
N TRP A 493 -15.23 -1.83 22.74
CA TRP A 493 -14.00 -1.81 23.53
C TRP A 493 -14.21 -1.15 24.89
N SER A 494 -13.38 -1.49 25.88
CA SER A 494 -13.32 -0.82 27.17
C SER A 494 -11.89 -0.64 27.68
N TRP A 495 -11.65 0.44 28.42
CA TRP A 495 -10.36 0.71 29.07
C TRP A 495 -9.92 -0.46 29.96
N GLY A 496 -8.63 -0.79 29.90
CA GLY A 496 -8.04 -1.93 30.60
C GLY A 496 -8.10 -3.26 29.84
N GLN A 497 -8.71 -3.31 28.65
CA GLN A 497 -8.50 -4.42 27.71
C GLN A 497 -7.11 -4.36 27.07
N PRO A 498 -6.50 -5.51 26.72
CA PRO A 498 -5.26 -5.57 25.95
C PRO A 498 -5.30 -4.76 24.66
N TRP A 499 -4.21 -4.07 24.32
CA TRP A 499 -4.13 -3.17 23.16
C TRP A 499 -3.83 -3.86 21.84
N ASP A 500 -3.34 -5.09 21.88
CA ASP A 500 -3.24 -5.95 20.69
C ASP A 500 -4.62 -6.15 20.04
N LEU A 501 -5.69 -6.31 20.83
CA LEU A 501 -7.08 -6.31 20.35
C LEU A 501 -7.43 -5.04 19.57
N VAL A 502 -6.96 -3.87 20.01
CA VAL A 502 -7.21 -2.59 19.31
C VAL A 502 -6.50 -2.54 17.96
N LEU A 503 -5.28 -3.08 17.88
CA LEU A 503 -4.53 -3.19 16.63
C LEU A 503 -5.19 -4.20 15.66
N GLU A 504 -5.73 -5.31 16.18
CA GLU A 504 -6.49 -6.27 15.40
C GLU A 504 -7.82 -5.68 14.90
N GLN A 505 -8.56 -4.94 15.75
CA GLN A 505 -9.78 -4.23 15.38
C GLN A 505 -9.51 -3.15 14.31
N GLN A 506 -8.45 -2.34 14.41
CA GLN A 506 -8.13 -1.35 13.37
C GLN A 506 -7.82 -2.03 12.03
N LYS A 507 -7.11 -3.16 12.07
CA LYS A 507 -6.81 -3.96 10.88
C LYS A 507 -8.08 -4.57 10.28
N GLU A 508 -8.98 -5.11 11.09
CA GLU A 508 -10.29 -5.62 10.65
C GLU A 508 -11.13 -4.50 10.02
N TYR A 509 -11.11 -3.31 10.65
CA TYR A 509 -11.80 -2.11 10.17
C TYR A 509 -11.33 -1.69 8.78
N GLU A 510 -10.02 -1.54 8.59
CA GLU A 510 -9.40 -1.12 7.32
C GLU A 510 -9.54 -2.16 6.20
N GLN A 511 -9.45 -3.46 6.52
CA GLN A 511 -9.33 -4.52 5.52
C GLN A 511 -10.67 -5.17 5.15
N SER A 512 -11.65 -5.12 6.05
CA SER A 512 -12.92 -5.84 5.91
C SER A 512 -14.14 -4.93 6.12
N VAL A 513 -14.24 -4.27 7.28
CA VAL A 513 -15.49 -3.62 7.72
C VAL A 513 -15.84 -2.40 6.89
N LEU A 514 -14.93 -1.42 6.80
CA LEU A 514 -15.18 -0.21 6.03
C LEU A 514 -15.31 -0.53 4.53
N PRO A 515 -14.42 -1.30 3.87
CA PRO A 515 -14.58 -1.64 2.45
C PRO A 515 -15.88 -2.38 2.12
N ALA A 516 -16.37 -3.27 3.00
CA ALA A 516 -17.64 -3.95 2.81
C ALA A 516 -18.83 -2.98 2.89
N PHE A 517 -18.78 -2.01 3.82
CA PHE A 517 -19.83 -1.00 3.94
C PHE A 517 -19.78 0.04 2.80
N GLU A 518 -18.58 0.41 2.33
CA GLU A 518 -18.39 1.24 1.13
C GLU A 518 -18.94 0.56 -0.14
N ALA A 519 -18.80 -0.75 -0.26
CA ALA A 519 -19.31 -1.51 -1.42
C ALA A 519 -20.85 -1.49 -1.54
N VAL A 520 -21.58 -1.31 -0.43
CA VAL A 520 -23.05 -1.15 -0.42
C VAL A 520 -23.50 0.31 -0.29
N THR A 521 -22.56 1.24 -0.06
CA THR A 521 -22.77 2.70 -0.06
C THR A 521 -21.86 3.40 -1.09
N PRO A 522 -21.87 3.01 -2.38
CA PRO A 522 -21.03 3.63 -3.40
C PRO A 522 -21.34 5.12 -3.52
N ASP A 523 -20.30 5.91 -3.81
CA ASP A 523 -20.32 7.38 -3.99
C ASP A 523 -20.90 8.21 -2.82
N ALA A 524 -21.22 7.58 -1.68
CA ALA A 524 -21.87 8.24 -0.55
C ALA A 524 -20.97 9.27 0.16
N GLY A 525 -19.65 9.06 0.20
CA GLY A 525 -18.71 9.91 0.95
C GLY A 525 -18.75 9.69 2.47
N ALA A 526 -18.05 10.54 3.22
CA ALA A 526 -18.03 10.51 4.69
C ALA A 526 -17.76 11.90 5.30
N TYR A 527 -18.09 12.06 6.59
CA TYR A 527 -17.83 13.27 7.35
C TYR A 527 -16.38 13.37 7.81
N ALA A 528 -15.66 14.35 7.24
CA ALA A 528 -14.25 14.66 7.49
C ALA A 528 -13.80 14.84 8.96
N ASN A 529 -14.73 15.02 9.90
CA ASN A 529 -14.42 15.13 11.34
C ASN A 529 -14.53 13.80 12.09
N GLU A 530 -15.32 12.85 11.58
CA GLU A 530 -15.67 11.59 12.26
C GLU A 530 -15.19 10.35 11.51
N ALA A 531 -14.66 10.51 10.30
CA ALA A 531 -14.03 9.45 9.52
C ALA A 531 -12.70 8.94 10.11
N ASN A 532 -12.33 7.71 9.76
CA ASN A 532 -11.09 7.07 10.24
C ASN A 532 -9.85 7.73 9.61
N PHE A 533 -8.76 7.82 10.38
CA PHE A 533 -7.51 8.43 9.92
C PHE A 533 -6.83 7.63 8.78
N ALA A 534 -7.14 6.34 8.63
CA ALA A 534 -6.61 5.47 7.58
C ALA A 534 -7.49 5.40 6.31
N GLN A 535 -8.53 6.24 6.18
CA GLN A 535 -9.39 6.28 4.99
C GLN A 535 -8.60 6.37 3.68
N ASN A 536 -8.81 5.39 2.80
CA ASN A 536 -8.32 5.44 1.42
C ASN A 536 -9.10 6.48 0.60
N ASP A 537 -8.41 7.20 -0.28
CA ASP A 537 -8.96 8.30 -1.11
C ASP A 537 -9.74 9.36 -0.30
N TRP A 538 -9.22 9.70 0.90
CA TRP A 538 -9.83 10.70 1.79
C TRP A 538 -10.10 12.04 1.11
N GLN A 539 -9.33 12.43 0.08
CA GLN A 539 -9.56 13.65 -0.68
C GLN A 539 -10.95 13.63 -1.35
N ALA A 540 -11.29 12.55 -2.06
CA ALA A 540 -12.60 12.38 -2.68
C ALA A 540 -13.68 12.15 -1.62
N THR A 541 -13.45 11.25 -0.67
CA THR A 541 -14.45 10.84 0.32
C THR A 541 -14.88 11.98 1.26
N PHE A 542 -13.94 12.84 1.69
CA PHE A 542 -14.22 13.90 2.68
C PHE A 542 -14.59 15.25 2.06
N TYR A 543 -14.08 15.54 0.86
CA TYR A 543 -14.16 16.87 0.25
C TYR A 543 -14.71 16.86 -1.18
N GLY A 544 -14.67 15.73 -1.88
CA GLY A 544 -15.16 15.57 -3.24
C GLY A 544 -14.62 16.62 -4.22
N GLU A 545 -15.50 17.13 -5.08
CA GLU A 545 -15.19 18.17 -6.06
C GLU A 545 -14.69 19.50 -5.46
N ASN A 546 -14.89 19.76 -4.15
CA ASN A 546 -14.37 20.97 -3.50
C ASN A 546 -12.85 20.92 -3.27
N TYR A 547 -12.24 19.73 -3.23
CA TYR A 547 -10.84 19.55 -2.82
C TYR A 547 -9.82 20.39 -3.62
N PRO A 548 -9.88 20.51 -4.97
CA PRO A 548 -8.93 21.32 -5.72
C PRO A 548 -9.01 22.82 -5.39
N ARG A 549 -10.20 23.35 -5.11
CA ARG A 549 -10.42 24.74 -4.69
C ARG A 549 -9.91 24.96 -3.27
N LEU A 550 -10.21 24.03 -2.35
CA LEU A 550 -9.70 24.04 -0.98
C LEU A 550 -8.16 24.03 -0.95
N LYS A 551 -7.52 23.14 -1.70
CA LYS A 551 -6.05 23.04 -1.80
C LYS A 551 -5.42 24.33 -2.35
N LYS A 552 -6.05 24.98 -3.33
CA LYS A 552 -5.60 26.29 -3.84
C LYS A 552 -5.68 27.39 -2.78
N ILE A 553 -6.70 27.37 -1.91
CA ILE A 553 -6.87 28.35 -0.83
C ILE A 553 -5.88 28.07 0.31
N LYS A 554 -5.65 26.79 0.68
CA LYS A 554 -4.57 26.37 1.58
C LYS A 554 -3.22 26.92 1.13
N ALA A 555 -2.86 26.73 -0.14
CA ALA A 555 -1.61 27.25 -0.69
C ALA A 555 -1.51 28.79 -0.68
N ARG A 556 -2.63 29.52 -0.64
CA ARG A 556 -2.66 31.00 -0.52
C ARG A 556 -2.39 31.46 0.91
N TYR A 557 -3.03 30.83 1.90
CA TYR A 557 -3.00 31.27 3.30
C TYR A 557 -1.93 30.60 4.15
N ASP A 558 -1.44 29.42 3.75
CA ASP A 558 -0.31 28.72 4.37
C ASP A 558 0.59 28.01 3.33
N PRO A 559 1.37 28.78 2.54
CA PRO A 559 2.25 28.25 1.49
C PRO A 559 3.46 27.45 2.01
N LYS A 560 3.67 27.37 3.33
CA LYS A 560 4.82 26.69 3.96
C LYS A 560 4.42 25.54 4.89
N GLY A 561 3.14 25.15 4.89
CA GLY A 561 2.64 24.08 5.77
C GLY A 561 2.97 24.31 7.24
N VAL A 562 2.80 25.54 7.74
CA VAL A 562 2.92 25.84 9.17
C VAL A 562 1.84 25.08 9.96
N LEU A 563 0.65 24.94 9.34
CA LEU A 563 -0.50 24.24 9.87
C LEU A 563 -0.62 22.86 9.20
N TYR A 564 -0.58 21.79 9.99
CA TYR A 564 -0.67 20.41 9.54
C TYR A 564 -1.54 19.58 10.50
N GLY A 565 -2.31 18.66 9.94
CA GLY A 565 -3.08 17.64 10.64
C GLY A 565 -3.43 16.52 9.67
N VAL A 566 -3.58 15.29 10.16
CA VAL A 566 -3.87 14.10 9.34
C VAL A 566 -5.14 14.31 8.52
N ASN A 567 -5.14 13.87 7.25
CA ASN A 567 -6.22 14.00 6.27
C ASN A 567 -6.84 15.41 6.11
N SER A 568 -6.15 16.45 6.60
CA SER A 568 -6.56 17.83 6.38
C SER A 568 -6.13 18.29 5.00
N VAL A 569 -6.80 19.27 4.41
CA VAL A 569 -6.44 19.78 3.08
C VAL A 569 -4.98 20.26 3.04
N GLY A 570 -4.19 19.71 2.11
CA GLY A 570 -2.76 19.96 1.97
C GLY A 570 -1.86 19.10 2.87
N SER A 571 -2.41 18.17 3.66
CA SER A 571 -1.64 17.27 4.53
C SER A 571 -0.78 16.27 3.76
N GLU A 572 -1.10 15.98 2.50
CA GLU A 572 -0.29 15.15 1.60
C GLU A 572 1.06 15.79 1.22
N ALA A 573 1.26 17.06 1.58
CA ALA A 573 2.56 17.73 1.55
C ALA A 573 3.43 17.46 2.80
N TRP A 574 3.00 16.56 3.69
CA TRP A 574 3.71 16.17 4.91
C TRP A 574 3.60 14.66 5.17
N ARG A 575 4.54 14.12 5.94
CA ARG A 575 4.49 12.77 6.51
C ARG A 575 5.11 12.78 7.90
N GLU A 576 4.65 11.89 8.77
CA GLU A 576 5.37 11.59 10.00
C GLU A 576 6.38 10.46 9.71
N ASP A 577 7.61 10.59 10.22
CA ASP A 577 8.65 9.56 10.10
C ASP A 577 8.63 8.58 11.30
N GLY A 578 9.56 7.62 11.32
CA GLY A 578 9.62 6.59 12.36
C GLY A 578 9.98 7.13 13.75
N ASP A 579 10.60 8.31 13.83
CA ASP A 579 10.91 9.01 15.09
C ASP A 579 9.80 10.02 15.46
N GLY A 580 8.87 10.28 14.55
CA GLY A 580 7.71 11.16 14.74
C GLY A 580 7.99 12.64 14.53
N HIS A 581 9.05 12.99 13.78
CA HIS A 581 9.16 14.31 13.18
C HIS A 581 8.13 14.44 12.04
N ALA A 582 7.63 15.65 11.80
CA ALA A 582 6.84 15.94 10.59
C ALA A 582 7.76 16.44 9.48
N ASP A 583 7.90 15.65 8.41
CA ASP A 583 8.77 15.89 7.25
C ASP A 583 7.96 16.41 6.05
N GLU A 584 8.53 17.37 5.30
CA GLU A 584 7.87 18.03 4.17
C GLU A 584 7.94 17.12 2.92
N HIS A 585 6.79 16.61 2.49
CA HIS A 585 6.66 15.84 1.27
C HIS A 585 6.74 16.76 0.04
N LEU A 586 7.98 17.03 -0.39
CA LEU A 586 8.28 17.78 -1.60
C LEU A 586 7.72 17.09 -2.85
N SER A 587 6.58 17.58 -3.32
CA SER A 587 6.01 17.19 -4.62
C SER A 587 7.03 17.43 -5.75
N ARG A 588 7.06 16.52 -6.74
CA ARG A 588 7.98 16.60 -7.89
C ARG A 588 7.93 17.95 -8.63
N GLU A 589 6.79 18.63 -8.61
CA GLU A 589 6.58 19.92 -9.31
C GLU A 589 7.27 21.12 -8.61
N GLN A 590 7.33 21.14 -7.28
CA GLN A 590 7.94 22.27 -6.54
C GLN A 590 9.47 22.19 -6.50
N LEU A 591 10.03 20.99 -6.41
CA LEU A 591 11.49 20.77 -6.57
C LEU A 591 12.00 21.21 -7.95
N LEU A 592 11.17 21.06 -9.00
CA LEU A 592 11.46 21.53 -10.35
C LEU A 592 11.48 23.07 -10.47
N PHE A 593 10.61 23.79 -9.76
CA PHE A 593 10.55 25.26 -9.89
C PHE A 593 11.67 26.03 -9.18
N VAL A 594 12.23 25.49 -8.08
CA VAL A 594 13.29 26.18 -7.32
C VAL A 594 14.69 25.87 -7.86
N SER A 595 14.96 24.65 -8.33
CA SER A 595 16.29 24.27 -8.84
C SER A 595 16.62 24.79 -10.25
N VAL A 596 15.61 25.02 -11.10
CA VAL A 596 15.81 25.32 -12.53
C VAL A 596 16.39 26.72 -12.80
N ARG A 597 16.31 27.68 -11.87
CA ARG A 597 16.95 29.00 -12.04
C ARG A 597 18.45 29.05 -11.77
N THR A 598 19.02 28.08 -11.05
CA THR A 598 20.42 28.15 -10.59
C THR A 598 21.31 27.06 -11.19
N PHE A 599 20.74 25.93 -11.65
CA PHE A 599 21.48 24.83 -12.31
C PHE A 599 21.40 24.83 -13.85
N SER A 600 21.02 25.97 -14.44
CA SER A 600 21.09 26.20 -15.89
C SER A 600 22.53 26.44 -16.39
N LYS A 601 23.38 25.41 -16.32
CA LYS A 601 24.56 25.15 -17.19
C LYS A 601 25.26 23.86 -16.75
N SER A 602 25.36 22.89 -17.68
CA SER A 602 26.27 21.73 -17.62
C SER A 602 25.92 20.56 -16.68
N PHE A 603 24.94 19.73 -17.04
CA PHE A 603 25.11 18.25 -17.04
C PHE A 603 24.05 17.58 -17.93
N GLN A 604 24.22 16.30 -18.28
CA GLN A 604 23.35 15.58 -19.23
C GLN A 604 22.35 14.60 -18.60
N LEU A 605 22.51 14.19 -17.33
CA LEU A 605 21.70 13.12 -16.72
C LEU A 605 20.19 13.39 -16.67
N ALA A 606 19.77 14.66 -16.74
CA ALA A 606 18.36 15.05 -16.74
C ALA A 606 17.55 14.42 -17.90
N TYR A 607 18.18 14.22 -19.06
CA TYR A 607 17.51 13.72 -20.26
C TYR A 607 16.95 12.30 -20.09
N PHE A 608 17.52 11.49 -19.19
CA PHE A 608 17.09 10.10 -18.97
C PHE A 608 15.79 10.01 -18.13
N PHE A 609 15.69 10.80 -17.06
CA PHE A 609 14.45 10.92 -16.28
C PHE A 609 13.34 11.66 -17.04
N GLU A 610 13.71 12.61 -17.91
CA GLU A 610 12.75 13.37 -18.70
C GLU A 610 12.11 12.51 -19.81
N VAL A 611 12.86 11.59 -20.43
CA VAL A 611 12.30 10.62 -21.39
C VAL A 611 11.34 9.63 -20.70
N LEU A 612 11.66 9.16 -19.49
CA LEU A 612 10.78 8.32 -18.67
C LEU A 612 9.50 9.04 -18.16
N LEU A 613 9.50 10.38 -18.12
CA LEU A 613 8.33 11.20 -17.77
C LEU A 613 7.51 11.65 -19.00
N ARG A 614 8.03 11.47 -20.22
CA ARG A 614 7.39 11.86 -21.48
C ARG A 614 6.83 10.68 -22.29
N SER A 615 7.00 9.45 -21.80
CA SER A 615 6.54 8.22 -22.46
C SER A 615 5.03 7.98 -22.31
N GLN A 616 4.24 8.66 -23.15
CA GLN A 616 2.81 8.41 -23.41
C GLN A 616 1.89 8.26 -22.18
N ILE A 617 1.78 9.34 -21.39
CA ILE A 617 0.56 9.59 -20.60
C ILE A 617 0.00 10.94 -21.07
N LEU A 618 -1.31 10.99 -21.35
CA LEU A 618 -2.06 12.07 -22.01
C LEU A 618 -1.90 12.22 -23.54
N ARG A 619 -2.79 11.55 -24.30
CA ARG A 619 -3.76 12.18 -25.25
C ARG A 619 -4.50 11.13 -26.10
N GLN A 620 -5.82 11.07 -25.96
CA GLN A 620 -6.72 10.71 -27.06
C GLN A 620 -7.17 11.99 -27.81
N PRO A 621 -7.73 11.89 -29.04
CA PRO A 621 -7.67 12.99 -30.00
C PRO A 621 -8.82 14.00 -29.89
N LEU A 622 -8.50 15.27 -30.19
CA LEU A 622 -9.49 16.31 -30.51
C LEU A 622 -9.90 16.21 -31.98
N SER A 623 -11.20 16.08 -32.24
CA SER A 623 -11.80 16.14 -33.58
C SER A 623 -12.57 17.45 -33.79
N SER A 624 -11.95 18.46 -34.43
CA SER A 624 -12.64 19.40 -35.33
C SER A 624 -11.72 20.38 -36.07
N ILE A 625 -11.65 20.21 -37.40
CA ILE A 625 -11.72 21.22 -38.47
C ILE A 625 -11.04 22.59 -38.26
N VAL A 626 -9.99 22.89 -39.05
CA VAL A 626 -9.91 23.95 -40.12
C VAL A 626 -8.45 24.05 -40.62
N THR A 627 -8.27 24.14 -41.94
CA THR A 627 -6.97 24.25 -42.63
C THR A 627 -6.62 25.69 -43.02
N CYS A 628 -5.35 26.10 -42.87
CA CYS A 628 -4.69 26.98 -43.86
C CYS A 628 -3.14 27.03 -43.78
N ARG A 629 -2.52 27.41 -44.92
CA ARG A 629 -1.07 27.51 -45.19
C ARG A 629 -0.49 28.86 -44.67
N ARG A 630 0.84 29.14 -44.57
CA ARG A 630 1.86 29.15 -45.66
C ARG A 630 3.27 29.59 -45.16
N SER A 631 4.34 29.16 -45.88
CA SER A 631 5.69 29.79 -46.09
C SER A 631 6.51 30.37 -44.90
N ALA A 632 7.76 29.93 -44.62
CA ALA A 632 9.07 30.21 -45.30
C ALA A 632 9.59 31.66 -45.06
N SER A 633 10.89 32.03 -44.92
CA SER A 633 12.17 31.41 -45.35
C SER A 633 13.46 32.11 -44.78
N LEU A 634 14.63 31.44 -44.87
CA LEU A 634 16.02 31.95 -45.17
C LEU A 634 16.92 32.73 -44.16
N HIS A 635 18.05 32.09 -43.76
CA HIS A 635 19.51 32.41 -43.94
C HIS A 635 20.10 33.86 -43.99
N PRO A 636 21.45 34.11 -43.87
CA PRO A 636 22.59 33.29 -43.34
C PRO A 636 23.69 34.07 -42.51
N LYS A 637 24.86 33.40 -42.32
CA LYS A 637 26.23 33.77 -41.81
C LYS A 637 26.90 35.02 -42.49
N PRO A 638 28.18 35.49 -42.23
CA PRO A 638 29.40 34.86 -41.63
C PRO A 638 30.22 35.79 -40.65
N LYS A 639 31.57 35.86 -40.45
CA LYS A 639 32.82 35.38 -41.14
C LYS A 639 34.08 35.51 -40.23
N GLU A 640 35.08 34.59 -40.35
CA GLU A 640 36.58 34.70 -40.13
C GLU A 640 37.18 35.32 -38.82
N GLY A 641 38.44 35.09 -38.36
CA GLY A 641 39.62 34.24 -38.71
C GLY A 641 40.81 34.65 -37.79
N ALA A 642 41.64 33.78 -37.18
CA ALA A 642 42.87 33.12 -37.69
C ALA A 642 44.17 33.54 -36.90
N PHE A 643 45.25 32.73 -36.97
CA PHE A 643 46.62 32.88 -36.35
C PHE A 643 46.75 32.68 -34.81
N ALA A 644 47.68 31.93 -34.19
CA ALA A 644 49.10 31.50 -34.44
C ALA A 644 50.16 32.59 -34.20
N ALA A 645 51.38 32.39 -33.69
CA ALA A 645 52.06 31.32 -32.90
C ALA A 645 53.39 31.92 -32.30
N GLU A 646 54.27 31.09 -31.70
CA GLU A 646 55.64 31.44 -31.20
C GLU A 646 55.72 32.26 -29.87
N GLY A 647 56.74 32.16 -29.01
CA GLY A 647 57.93 31.28 -28.97
C GLY A 647 58.90 31.64 -27.81
N PHE A 648 60.02 30.89 -27.67
CA PHE A 648 61.20 31.10 -26.77
C PHE A 648 61.02 30.89 -25.23
N LEU A 649 62.08 30.65 -24.43
CA LEU A 649 63.27 29.75 -24.46
C LEU A 649 64.12 29.99 -23.17
N GLY A 650 64.97 29.04 -22.75
CA GLY A 650 65.95 29.20 -21.64
C GLY A 650 65.51 28.57 -20.31
N ASP A 651 66.00 27.45 -19.76
CA ASP A 651 67.24 26.63 -19.86
C ASP A 651 68.24 26.82 -18.69
N LEU A 652 69.02 25.77 -18.40
CA LEU A 652 70.02 25.58 -17.31
C LEU A 652 69.45 25.31 -15.88
N GLY A 653 69.93 24.33 -15.10
CA GLY A 653 70.88 23.24 -15.39
C GLY A 653 71.39 22.53 -14.10
N ALA A 654 71.72 21.22 -14.20
CA ALA A 654 72.58 20.33 -13.36
C ALA A 654 72.60 20.43 -11.80
N GLY A 655 72.74 19.33 -11.03
CA GLY A 655 72.87 17.91 -11.37
C GLY A 655 73.38 17.06 -10.17
N GLU A 656 73.32 15.73 -10.32
CA GLU A 656 74.13 14.67 -9.63
C GLU A 656 74.09 14.53 -8.08
N ILE A 657 74.39 13.40 -7.40
CA ILE A 657 74.44 11.92 -7.65
C ILE A 657 74.39 11.28 -6.22
N GLY A 658 73.88 10.05 -6.03
CA GLY A 658 74.28 9.22 -4.86
C GLY A 658 73.24 8.26 -4.23
N LEU A 659 73.35 6.97 -4.57
CA LEU A 659 72.92 5.79 -3.78
C LEU A 659 74.15 5.25 -2.98
N PRO A 660 74.11 4.22 -2.09
CA PRO A 660 73.09 3.16 -1.93
C PRO A 660 72.81 2.65 -0.47
N ASP A 661 72.06 1.52 -0.39
CA ASP A 661 72.05 0.47 0.67
C ASP A 661 71.58 0.79 2.11
N ALA A 662 71.07 -0.14 2.94
CA ALA A 662 70.37 -1.43 2.76
C ALA A 662 69.86 -1.93 4.15
N ASN A 663 68.82 -2.79 4.22
CA ASN A 663 68.51 -3.77 5.30
C ASN A 663 68.36 -3.27 6.80
N ALA A 664 67.60 -3.85 7.74
CA ALA A 664 66.67 -4.98 7.78
C ALA A 664 65.79 -4.94 9.09
N GLN A 665 64.72 -5.75 9.12
CA GLN A 665 64.10 -6.47 10.27
C GLN A 665 63.58 -5.75 11.55
N SER A 666 62.24 -5.78 11.69
CA SER A 666 61.46 -6.53 12.71
C SER A 666 61.51 -6.28 14.25
N LEU A 667 60.31 -6.29 14.88
CA LEU A 667 59.97 -6.60 16.30
C LEU A 667 60.39 -5.56 17.40
N ILE A 668 59.72 -5.37 18.57
CA ILE A 668 58.37 -5.69 19.09
C ILE A 668 58.09 -4.94 20.45
N LEU A 669 56.83 -4.88 20.92
CA LEU A 669 56.32 -4.64 22.31
C LEU A 669 56.33 -3.24 23.02
N PHE A 670 55.10 -2.81 23.39
CA PHE A 670 54.58 -2.28 24.69
C PHE A 670 55.36 -1.33 25.64
N GLY A 671 54.62 -0.39 26.26
CA GLY A 671 54.86 0.07 27.65
C GLY A 671 54.58 1.55 27.94
N GLY A 672 53.58 1.88 28.77
CA GLY A 672 53.04 3.25 28.92
C GLY A 672 53.51 4.11 30.11
N LEU A 673 52.96 5.35 30.11
CA LEU A 673 52.95 6.37 31.19
C LEU A 673 54.32 6.97 31.62
N PRO A 674 54.39 8.15 32.31
CA PRO A 674 53.33 8.94 32.96
C PRO A 674 53.29 10.45 32.59
N ALA A 675 52.48 11.22 33.32
CA ALA A 675 52.25 12.67 33.16
C ALA A 675 53.20 13.54 33.99
N TYR A 676 53.31 14.85 33.67
CA TYR A 676 53.49 15.92 34.67
C TYR A 676 52.91 17.27 34.21
N TYR A 677 52.46 18.07 35.18
CA TYR A 677 51.84 19.40 35.03
C TYR A 677 52.86 20.51 34.73
N ALA A 678 52.45 21.52 33.94
CA ALA A 678 52.96 22.89 34.06
C ALA A 678 51.88 23.92 33.63
N VAL A 679 51.69 24.97 34.43
CA VAL A 679 50.69 26.03 34.19
C VAL A 679 51.39 27.34 33.84
N SER A 680 51.06 27.93 32.69
CA SER A 680 50.93 29.41 32.52
C SER A 680 50.40 29.79 31.13
N ARG A 681 49.52 30.81 31.11
CA ARG A 681 49.04 31.55 29.92
C ARG A 681 49.76 32.93 29.90
N PRO A 682 49.59 33.80 28.87
CA PRO A 682 49.05 33.62 27.51
C PRO A 682 49.98 34.13 26.38
N GLY A 683 49.90 33.55 25.18
CA GLY A 683 50.57 34.08 23.99
C GLY A 683 49.76 33.85 22.71
N LYS A 684 49.44 34.92 21.97
CA LYS A 684 48.62 34.86 20.74
C LYS A 684 49.41 34.23 19.57
N LYS A 685 48.86 33.19 18.96
CA LYS A 685 48.69 32.95 17.50
C LYS A 685 48.41 31.47 17.24
N ALA A 686 47.14 31.11 17.12
CA ALA A 686 46.79 29.89 16.37
C ALA A 686 46.98 30.20 14.89
N VAL A 687 47.55 29.26 14.14
CA VAL A 687 47.73 29.39 12.68
C VAL A 687 46.47 28.89 12.00
N ASP A 688 45.77 29.77 11.29
CA ASP A 688 44.66 29.38 10.42
C ASP A 688 45.17 28.54 9.25
N LEU A 689 44.87 27.24 9.24
CA LEU A 689 45.15 26.37 8.10
C LEU A 689 44.04 26.54 7.05
N VAL A 690 44.10 27.65 6.31
CA VAL A 690 43.16 27.92 5.21
C VAL A 690 43.48 26.98 4.03
N ILE A 691 42.73 25.88 3.90
CA ILE A 691 42.74 25.08 2.68
C ILE A 691 42.09 25.91 1.57
N GLY A 692 42.89 26.30 0.58
CA GLY A 692 42.44 27.15 -0.52
C GLY A 692 41.27 26.56 -1.29
N HIS A 693 40.22 27.36 -1.52
CA HIS A 693 38.98 26.91 -2.18
C HIS A 693 39.23 26.38 -3.61
N GLU A 694 40.32 26.80 -4.26
CA GLU A 694 40.77 26.29 -5.56
C GLU A 694 41.14 24.80 -5.52
N SER A 695 41.74 24.31 -4.42
CA SER A 695 42.14 22.91 -4.25
C SER A 695 40.93 21.97 -4.36
N THR A 696 39.79 22.34 -3.76
CA THR A 696 38.54 21.57 -3.85
C THR A 696 37.99 21.55 -5.28
N ARG A 697 38.13 22.65 -6.04
CA ARG A 697 37.70 22.71 -7.46
C ARG A 697 38.57 21.84 -8.35
N LEU A 698 39.89 21.83 -8.12
CA LEU A 698 40.84 20.95 -8.81
C LEU A 698 40.56 19.47 -8.55
N LEU A 699 40.26 19.08 -7.31
CA LEU A 699 39.89 17.70 -6.96
C LEU A 699 38.60 17.25 -7.65
N VAL A 700 37.55 18.09 -7.68
CA VAL A 700 36.30 17.78 -8.39
C VAL A 700 36.51 17.69 -9.90
N ALA A 701 37.31 18.59 -10.49
CA ALA A 701 37.64 18.55 -11.91
C ALA A 701 38.44 17.27 -12.27
N ALA A 702 39.44 16.90 -11.46
CA ALA A 702 40.20 15.67 -11.63
C ALA A 702 39.32 14.41 -11.51
N ALA A 703 38.41 14.38 -10.53
CA ALA A 703 37.46 13.28 -10.37
C ALA A 703 36.53 13.12 -11.59
N LEU A 704 36.02 14.23 -12.15
CA LEU A 704 35.22 14.22 -13.38
C LEU A 704 36.04 13.74 -14.59
N VAL A 705 37.27 14.22 -14.78
CA VAL A 705 38.15 13.76 -15.87
C VAL A 705 38.45 12.26 -15.74
N CYS A 706 38.75 11.76 -14.54
CA CYS A 706 38.94 10.33 -14.29
C CYS A 706 37.67 9.52 -14.57
N TRP A 707 36.49 10.03 -14.22
CA TRP A 707 35.20 9.36 -14.47
C TRP A 707 34.87 9.28 -15.97
N PHE A 708 35.00 10.38 -16.71
CA PHE A 708 34.82 10.39 -18.17
C PHE A 708 35.89 9.54 -18.88
N GLY A 709 37.15 9.61 -18.44
CA GLY A 709 38.24 8.79 -18.96
C GLY A 709 38.00 7.29 -18.76
N TYR A 710 37.52 6.89 -17.58
CA TYR A 710 37.09 5.52 -17.31
C TYR A 710 35.92 5.09 -18.20
N GLY A 711 34.91 5.96 -18.40
CA GLY A 711 33.78 5.68 -19.29
C GLY A 711 34.21 5.44 -20.75
N ILE A 712 35.12 6.28 -21.27
CA ILE A 712 35.69 6.13 -22.61
C ILE A 712 36.53 4.85 -22.72
N TRP A 713 37.41 4.59 -21.73
CA TRP A 713 38.22 3.37 -21.69
C TRP A 713 37.33 2.12 -21.65
N LEU A 714 36.27 2.11 -20.85
CA LEU A 714 35.34 0.99 -20.72
C LEU A 714 34.57 0.75 -22.03
N ALA A 715 34.21 1.81 -22.75
CA ALA A 715 33.60 1.72 -24.07
C ALA A 715 34.55 1.09 -25.10
N ILE A 716 35.81 1.56 -25.16
CA ILE A 716 36.84 0.99 -26.05
C ILE A 716 37.09 -0.47 -25.70
N TYR A 717 37.24 -0.79 -24.41
CA TYR A 717 37.46 -2.14 -23.93
C TYR A 717 36.31 -3.07 -24.37
N ARG A 718 35.06 -2.74 -24.03
CA ARG A 718 33.89 -3.58 -24.35
C ARG A 718 33.66 -3.78 -25.85
N LEU A 719 33.94 -2.77 -26.68
CA LEU A 719 33.67 -2.83 -28.12
C LEU A 719 34.78 -3.49 -28.95
N TYR A 720 36.04 -3.40 -28.50
CA TYR A 720 37.21 -3.78 -29.31
C TYR A 720 38.24 -4.68 -28.62
N LEU A 721 38.32 -4.69 -27.28
CA LEU A 721 39.38 -5.41 -26.54
C LEU A 721 38.85 -6.53 -25.63
N SER A 722 37.55 -6.61 -25.38
CA SER A 722 36.96 -7.66 -24.55
C SER A 722 37.11 -9.03 -25.23
N PRO A 723 37.20 -10.15 -24.47
CA PRO A 723 37.36 -11.50 -25.04
C PRO A 723 36.27 -11.91 -26.05
N ILE A 724 35.10 -11.25 -26.01
CA ILE A 724 33.96 -11.47 -26.91
C ILE A 724 33.71 -10.30 -27.89
N ALA A 725 34.69 -9.44 -28.15
CA ALA A 725 34.56 -8.30 -29.06
C ALA A 725 34.35 -8.68 -30.54
N SER A 726 34.80 -9.88 -30.93
CA SER A 726 34.69 -10.44 -32.29
C SER A 726 33.34 -11.08 -32.61
N PHE A 727 32.52 -11.38 -31.60
CA PHE A 727 31.21 -12.03 -31.78
C PHE A 727 30.19 -11.02 -32.35
N PRO A 728 29.29 -11.46 -33.24
CA PRO A 728 28.34 -10.55 -33.88
C PRO A 728 27.22 -10.14 -32.90
N GLY A 729 26.62 -8.97 -33.12
CA GLY A 729 25.55 -8.44 -32.29
C GLY A 729 25.42 -6.91 -32.39
N PRO A 730 24.39 -6.30 -31.78
CA PRO A 730 24.25 -4.85 -31.75
C PRO A 730 25.40 -4.19 -30.98
N LYS A 731 26.07 -3.21 -31.59
CA LYS A 731 27.17 -2.49 -30.91
C LYS A 731 26.72 -1.75 -29.65
N LEU A 732 25.47 -1.31 -29.57
CA LEU A 732 24.91 -0.71 -28.36
C LEU A 732 24.73 -1.74 -27.22
N ALA A 733 24.29 -2.96 -27.54
CA ALA A 733 24.19 -4.07 -26.59
C ALA A 733 25.59 -4.48 -26.07
N ALA A 734 26.57 -4.59 -26.97
CA ALA A 734 27.97 -4.85 -26.59
C ALA A 734 28.59 -3.75 -25.70
N LEU A 735 28.13 -2.50 -25.82
CA LEU A 735 28.63 -1.35 -25.06
C LEU A 735 28.09 -1.30 -23.62
N THR A 736 26.80 -1.59 -23.43
CA THR A 736 26.11 -1.32 -22.16
C THR A 736 24.99 -2.31 -21.82
N GLY A 737 24.93 -2.72 -20.55
CA GLY A 737 23.82 -3.51 -20.00
C GLY A 737 22.49 -2.76 -19.96
N TRP A 738 22.51 -1.42 -20.10
CA TRP A 738 21.31 -0.61 -20.25
C TRP A 738 20.48 -0.96 -21.50
N TYR A 739 21.07 -1.64 -22.48
CA TYR A 739 20.32 -2.17 -23.62
C TYR A 739 19.34 -3.27 -23.20
N GLU A 740 19.83 -4.26 -22.43
CA GLU A 740 19.00 -5.32 -21.85
C GLU A 740 17.96 -4.75 -20.87
N ALA A 741 18.39 -3.86 -19.97
CA ALA A 741 17.49 -3.20 -19.02
C ALA A 741 16.36 -2.40 -19.68
N TYR A 742 16.58 -1.84 -20.88
CA TYR A 742 15.52 -1.16 -21.63
C TYR A 742 14.40 -2.14 -22.05
N PHE A 743 14.75 -3.31 -22.57
CA PHE A 743 13.74 -4.31 -22.97
C PHE A 743 13.12 -5.05 -21.78
N ASP A 744 13.87 -5.25 -20.70
CA ASP A 744 13.35 -5.88 -19.49
C ASP A 744 12.43 -4.94 -18.68
N LEU A 745 12.60 -3.61 -18.75
CA LEU A 745 11.91 -2.65 -17.86
C LEU A 745 11.05 -1.57 -18.55
N VAL A 746 11.27 -1.25 -19.83
CA VAL A 746 10.68 -0.06 -20.48
C VAL A 746 9.89 -0.40 -21.74
N GLU A 747 10.48 -1.13 -22.69
CA GLU A 747 9.82 -1.47 -23.96
C GLU A 747 8.47 -2.16 -23.69
N LYS A 748 7.37 -1.56 -24.16
CA LYS A 748 5.98 -2.07 -23.99
C LYS A 748 5.59 -2.43 -22.53
N GLY A 749 6.23 -1.84 -21.52
CA GLY A 749 5.98 -2.13 -20.11
C GLY A 749 6.88 -3.22 -19.50
N GLY A 750 7.86 -3.74 -20.24
CA GLY A 750 8.90 -4.65 -19.74
C GLY A 750 8.83 -6.08 -20.30
N GLY A 751 9.81 -6.88 -19.90
CA GLY A 751 9.97 -8.30 -20.25
C GLY A 751 9.96 -8.63 -21.75
N GLN A 752 10.42 -7.71 -22.61
CA GLN A 752 10.42 -7.87 -24.08
C GLN A 752 11.72 -8.46 -24.63
N PHE A 753 12.74 -8.68 -23.79
CA PHE A 753 14.07 -9.04 -24.26
C PHE A 753 14.16 -10.38 -25.02
N PRO A 754 13.35 -11.44 -24.74
CA PRO A 754 13.33 -12.65 -25.57
C PRO A 754 12.98 -12.38 -27.04
N PHE A 755 12.03 -11.48 -27.33
CA PHE A 755 11.66 -11.10 -28.70
C PHE A 755 12.75 -10.28 -29.39
N GLU A 756 13.46 -9.45 -28.61
CA GLU A 756 14.63 -8.73 -29.12
C GLU A 756 15.79 -9.68 -29.41
N ILE A 757 16.05 -10.69 -28.57
CA ILE A 757 17.04 -11.75 -28.82
C ILE A 757 16.72 -12.50 -30.13
N ARG A 758 15.45 -12.86 -30.36
CA ARG A 758 15.00 -13.45 -31.63
C ARG A 758 15.35 -12.55 -32.82
N ARG A 759 15.00 -11.27 -32.74
CA ARG A 759 15.32 -10.25 -33.76
C ARG A 759 16.84 -10.06 -33.95
N MET A 760 17.65 -10.32 -32.92
CA MET A 760 19.10 -10.36 -33.05
C MET A 760 19.56 -11.60 -33.81
N HIS A 761 19.07 -12.80 -33.50
CA HIS A 761 19.42 -14.03 -34.22
C HIS A 761 19.05 -13.96 -35.71
N GLU A 762 17.84 -13.47 -36.02
CA GLU A 762 17.38 -13.20 -37.40
C GLU A 762 18.32 -12.27 -38.18
N LYS A 763 19.06 -11.39 -37.51
CA LYS A 763 19.97 -10.39 -38.13
C LYS A 763 21.46 -10.76 -38.10
N TYR A 764 21.91 -11.45 -37.05
CA TYR A 764 23.33 -11.65 -36.75
C TYR A 764 23.79 -13.12 -36.82
N GLY A 765 22.86 -14.07 -36.90
CA GLY A 765 23.12 -15.51 -37.04
C GLY A 765 22.91 -16.32 -35.74
N PRO A 766 23.31 -17.60 -35.73
CA PRO A 766 22.95 -18.55 -34.66
C PRO A 766 23.66 -18.31 -33.31
N ILE A 767 24.67 -17.44 -33.27
CA ILE A 767 25.34 -17.02 -32.03
C ILE A 767 25.45 -15.50 -31.99
N VAL A 768 25.04 -14.86 -30.89
CA VAL A 768 24.95 -13.41 -30.77
C VAL A 768 25.42 -12.91 -29.41
N ARG A 769 26.17 -11.81 -29.39
CA ARG A 769 26.46 -11.04 -28.18
C ARG A 769 25.28 -10.12 -27.84
N ILE A 770 24.53 -10.50 -26.81
CA ILE A 770 23.25 -9.87 -26.43
C ILE A 770 23.40 -8.72 -25.40
N ASN A 771 24.54 -8.63 -24.72
CA ASN A 771 24.90 -7.55 -23.80
C ASN A 771 26.45 -7.45 -23.69
N PRO A 772 27.05 -6.67 -22.77
CA PRO A 772 28.51 -6.56 -22.68
C PRO A 772 29.26 -7.85 -22.36
N ASP A 773 28.61 -8.82 -21.72
CA ASP A 773 29.27 -9.96 -21.06
C ASP A 773 28.76 -11.33 -21.55
N GLU A 774 27.50 -11.46 -21.98
CA GLU A 774 26.81 -12.72 -22.29
C GLU A 774 26.62 -12.96 -23.80
N LEU A 775 26.81 -14.21 -24.22
CA LEU A 775 26.50 -14.71 -25.56
C LEU A 775 25.23 -15.58 -25.52
N HIS A 776 24.36 -15.44 -26.52
CA HIS A 776 23.19 -16.29 -26.73
C HIS A 776 23.38 -17.18 -27.97
N ILE A 777 22.86 -18.41 -27.92
CA ILE A 777 22.88 -19.37 -29.04
C ILE A 777 21.44 -19.82 -29.35
N ASP A 778 21.07 -19.82 -30.62
CA ASP A 778 19.81 -20.39 -31.12
C ASP A 778 20.11 -21.51 -32.12
N ASP A 779 20.56 -22.64 -31.56
CA ASP A 779 20.72 -23.91 -32.27
C ASP A 779 20.25 -25.06 -31.36
N PRO A 780 19.11 -25.71 -31.68
CA PRO A 780 18.58 -26.83 -30.90
C PRO A 780 19.54 -28.01 -30.73
N GLU A 781 20.51 -28.20 -31.63
CA GLU A 781 21.50 -29.27 -31.53
C GLU A 781 22.58 -28.99 -30.47
N TYR A 782 22.80 -27.72 -30.11
CA TYR A 782 23.79 -27.31 -29.12
C TYR A 782 23.30 -27.41 -27.67
N TYR A 783 21.98 -27.55 -27.46
CA TYR A 783 21.36 -27.50 -26.13
C TYR A 783 21.95 -28.54 -25.16
N ASP A 784 22.17 -29.78 -25.61
CA ASP A 784 22.76 -30.84 -24.80
C ASP A 784 24.27 -30.62 -24.48
N VAL A 785 24.97 -29.81 -25.28
CA VAL A 785 26.38 -29.43 -25.04
C VAL A 785 26.47 -28.38 -23.92
N LEU A 786 25.65 -27.34 -24.02
CA LEU A 786 25.60 -26.26 -23.02
C LEU A 786 25.01 -26.74 -21.68
N TYR A 787 23.99 -27.61 -21.72
CA TYR A 787 23.31 -28.12 -20.54
C TYR A 787 23.64 -29.58 -20.23
N SER A 788 24.93 -29.94 -20.34
CA SER A 788 25.38 -31.30 -20.04
C SER A 788 25.32 -31.67 -18.54
N THR A 789 25.29 -32.97 -18.24
CA THR A 789 25.40 -33.53 -16.88
C THR A 789 26.84 -33.67 -16.40
N ASN A 790 27.80 -33.65 -17.33
CA ASN A 790 29.19 -34.09 -17.08
C ASN A 790 30.14 -32.92 -16.76
N LYS A 791 29.65 -31.68 -16.82
CA LYS A 791 30.39 -30.45 -16.49
C LYS A 791 29.76 -29.70 -15.32
N ALA A 792 30.63 -29.03 -14.56
CA ALA A 792 30.25 -28.15 -13.46
C ALA A 792 30.15 -26.71 -13.98
N TYR A 793 28.91 -26.23 -14.21
CA TYR A 793 28.65 -24.88 -14.70
C TYR A 793 28.10 -23.95 -13.62
N ASP A 794 28.68 -22.76 -13.54
CA ASP A 794 28.18 -21.67 -12.71
C ASP A 794 26.99 -20.96 -13.38
N LYS A 795 26.11 -20.37 -12.57
CA LYS A 795 25.16 -19.35 -13.04
C LYS A 795 25.86 -17.98 -13.11
N LEU A 796 25.34 -17.07 -13.92
CA LEU A 796 25.83 -15.68 -13.93
C LEU A 796 25.39 -14.94 -12.66
N LYS A 797 26.34 -14.32 -11.94
CA LYS A 797 26.14 -13.76 -10.59
C LYS A 797 24.94 -12.80 -10.46
N ARG A 798 24.61 -12.02 -11.50
CA ARG A 798 23.44 -11.11 -11.48
C ARG A 798 22.11 -11.80 -11.17
N PHE A 799 21.95 -13.06 -11.59
CA PHE A 799 20.73 -13.85 -11.32
C PHE A 799 20.59 -14.27 -9.85
N GLN A 800 21.63 -14.14 -9.02
CA GLN A 800 21.60 -14.56 -7.60
C GLN A 800 20.50 -13.85 -6.80
N HIS A 801 20.22 -12.58 -7.10
CA HIS A 801 19.25 -11.77 -6.36
C HIS A 801 17.88 -11.66 -7.04
N ARG A 802 17.66 -12.34 -8.19
CA ARG A 802 16.45 -12.18 -9.03
C ARG A 802 15.14 -12.40 -8.26
N PHE A 803 15.12 -13.30 -7.27
CA PHE A 803 13.93 -13.64 -6.49
C PHE A 803 14.08 -13.37 -4.98
N SER A 804 15.02 -12.51 -4.57
CA SER A 804 15.28 -12.19 -3.15
C SER A 804 15.77 -13.36 -2.26
N ILE A 805 16.07 -14.52 -2.85
CA ILE A 805 16.48 -15.76 -2.16
C ILE A 805 17.91 -16.20 -2.54
N PRO A 806 18.96 -15.39 -2.26
CA PRO A 806 20.33 -15.63 -2.75
C PRO A 806 21.05 -16.87 -2.21
N GLU A 807 20.59 -17.46 -1.10
CA GLU A 807 21.14 -18.68 -0.49
C GLU A 807 20.37 -19.97 -0.83
N ALA A 808 19.22 -19.87 -1.53
CA ALA A 808 18.46 -21.03 -1.97
C ALA A 808 19.20 -21.84 -3.06
N THR A 809 18.91 -23.14 -3.17
CA THR A 809 19.50 -24.02 -4.19
C THR A 809 19.30 -23.45 -5.59
N PHE A 810 18.10 -22.93 -5.91
CA PHE A 810 17.81 -22.35 -7.23
C PHE A 810 18.74 -21.19 -7.59
N SER A 811 18.99 -20.26 -6.67
CA SER A 811 19.79 -19.04 -6.88
C SER A 811 21.30 -19.28 -6.79
N THR A 812 21.72 -20.45 -6.28
CA THR A 812 23.11 -20.76 -5.95
C THR A 812 24.02 -20.66 -7.17
N VAL A 813 24.95 -19.69 -7.14
CA VAL A 813 25.83 -19.33 -8.26
C VAL A 813 26.84 -20.43 -8.56
N LYS A 814 27.55 -20.94 -7.55
CA LYS A 814 28.64 -21.90 -7.72
C LYS A 814 28.13 -23.32 -7.95
N ALA A 815 28.70 -24.03 -8.92
CA ALA A 815 28.34 -25.40 -9.25
C ALA A 815 28.55 -26.40 -8.09
N GLU A 816 29.61 -26.22 -7.31
CA GLU A 816 30.00 -27.11 -6.21
C GLU A 816 29.04 -27.00 -5.02
N GLU A 817 28.71 -25.77 -4.64
CA GLU A 817 27.74 -25.43 -3.59
C GLU A 817 26.33 -25.90 -3.97
N HIS A 818 25.92 -25.67 -5.22
CA HIS A 818 24.67 -26.17 -5.77
C HIS A 818 24.59 -27.71 -5.75
N LYS A 819 25.68 -28.42 -6.02
CA LYS A 819 25.72 -29.89 -5.96
C LYS A 819 25.42 -30.41 -4.56
N ILE A 820 26.01 -29.79 -3.53
CA ILE A 820 25.76 -30.13 -2.13
C ILE A 820 24.27 -29.91 -1.80
N ARG A 821 23.75 -28.68 -1.99
CA ARG A 821 22.35 -28.37 -1.67
C ARG A 821 21.34 -29.24 -2.44
N ARG A 822 21.55 -29.45 -3.74
CA ARG A 822 20.69 -30.30 -4.57
C ARG A 822 20.68 -31.76 -4.12
N SER A 823 21.81 -32.30 -3.65
CA SER A 823 21.89 -33.70 -3.21
C SER A 823 20.97 -34.02 -2.02
N ALA A 824 20.75 -33.05 -1.12
CA ALA A 824 19.80 -33.20 -0.02
C ALA A 824 18.33 -33.15 -0.48
N LEU A 825 18.01 -32.45 -1.57
CA LEU A 825 16.64 -32.24 -2.05
C LEU A 825 16.19 -33.26 -3.11
N ALA A 826 17.10 -33.75 -3.95
CA ALA A 826 16.78 -34.63 -5.09
C ALA A 826 15.99 -35.91 -4.74
N PRO A 827 16.21 -36.59 -3.60
CA PRO A 827 15.43 -37.79 -3.25
C PRO A 827 13.92 -37.53 -3.14
N PHE A 828 13.52 -36.35 -2.67
CA PHE A 828 12.11 -35.98 -2.44
C PHE A 828 11.30 -35.84 -3.72
N PHE A 829 11.95 -35.42 -4.81
CA PHE A 829 11.32 -35.22 -6.11
C PHE A 829 11.64 -36.34 -7.11
N SER A 830 12.18 -37.47 -6.62
CA SER A 830 12.37 -38.68 -7.42
C SER A 830 11.03 -39.26 -7.88
N LYS A 831 11.00 -39.90 -9.07
CA LYS A 831 9.75 -40.47 -9.62
C LYS A 831 9.08 -41.46 -8.67
N ALA A 832 9.86 -42.25 -7.92
CA ALA A 832 9.34 -43.18 -6.91
C ALA A 832 8.65 -42.43 -5.75
N LYS A 833 9.26 -41.35 -5.23
CA LYS A 833 8.69 -40.57 -4.12
C LYS A 833 7.43 -39.84 -4.53
N VAL A 834 7.43 -39.15 -5.68
CA VAL A 834 6.24 -38.48 -6.21
C VAL A 834 5.11 -39.48 -6.48
N ARG A 835 5.41 -40.66 -7.06
CA ARG A 835 4.39 -41.71 -7.28
C ARG A 835 3.76 -42.20 -5.97
N SER A 836 4.51 -42.22 -4.86
CA SER A 836 3.95 -42.53 -3.52
C SER A 836 3.02 -41.44 -2.96
N GLN A 837 3.02 -40.24 -3.56
CA GLN A 837 2.22 -39.08 -3.15
C GLN A 837 1.07 -38.78 -4.13
N ALA A 838 0.98 -39.48 -5.27
CA ALA A 838 -0.02 -39.25 -6.31
C ALA A 838 -1.47 -39.33 -5.79
N ALA A 839 -1.75 -40.20 -4.82
CA ALA A 839 -3.07 -40.29 -4.18
C ALA A 839 -3.45 -39.02 -3.39
N SER A 840 -2.47 -38.30 -2.84
CA SER A 840 -2.69 -37.01 -2.15
C SER A 840 -3.06 -35.91 -3.15
N VAL A 841 -2.38 -35.87 -4.30
CA VAL A 841 -2.66 -34.95 -5.40
C VAL A 841 -4.04 -35.25 -6.02
N GLN A 842 -4.39 -36.52 -6.21
CA GLN A 842 -5.72 -36.92 -6.66
C GLN A 842 -6.81 -36.46 -5.67
N ALA A 843 -6.62 -36.69 -4.36
CA ALA A 843 -7.59 -36.27 -3.35
C ALA A 843 -7.77 -34.74 -3.25
N LEU A 844 -6.74 -33.95 -3.58
CA LEU A 844 -6.88 -32.49 -3.75
C LEU A 844 -7.70 -32.15 -5.00
N MET A 845 -7.40 -32.79 -6.13
CA MET A 845 -8.14 -32.61 -7.38
C MET A 845 -9.61 -33.07 -7.27
N ASP A 846 -9.90 -34.09 -6.47
CA ASP A 846 -11.25 -34.56 -6.18
C ASP A 846 -12.06 -33.48 -5.43
N ARG A 847 -11.48 -32.85 -4.39
CA ARG A 847 -12.13 -31.74 -3.66
C ARG A 847 -12.35 -30.50 -4.53
N ILE A 848 -11.38 -30.17 -5.38
CA ILE A 848 -11.54 -29.09 -6.37
C ILE A 848 -12.66 -29.42 -7.36
N SER A 849 -12.69 -30.65 -7.88
CA SER A 849 -13.74 -31.15 -8.77
C SER A 849 -15.13 -31.09 -8.12
N GLU A 850 -15.25 -31.50 -6.86
CA GLU A 850 -16.51 -31.41 -6.10
C GLU A 850 -16.96 -29.96 -5.94
N LYS A 851 -16.04 -29.04 -5.58
CA LYS A 851 -16.35 -27.61 -5.46
C LYS A 851 -16.77 -27.00 -6.79
N LEU A 852 -16.11 -27.34 -7.90
CA LEU A 852 -16.52 -26.92 -9.25
C LEU A 852 -17.96 -27.35 -9.56
N SER A 853 -18.30 -28.63 -9.33
CA SER A 853 -19.66 -29.16 -9.48
C SER A 853 -20.68 -28.46 -8.57
N ARG A 854 -20.32 -28.20 -7.31
CA ARG A 854 -21.20 -27.61 -6.31
C ARG A 854 -21.50 -26.13 -6.55
N GLU A 855 -20.52 -25.36 -7.01
CA GLU A 855 -20.58 -23.89 -6.98
C GLU A 855 -20.70 -23.21 -8.34
N TYR A 856 -20.38 -23.89 -9.45
CA TYR A 856 -20.31 -23.28 -10.78
C TYR A 856 -21.22 -23.96 -11.80
N THR A 857 -21.28 -25.30 -11.79
CA THR A 857 -22.11 -26.10 -12.71
C THR A 857 -23.58 -25.69 -12.68
N GLY A 858 -24.10 -25.27 -13.85
CA GLY A 858 -25.50 -24.83 -14.00
C GLY A 858 -25.82 -23.45 -13.41
N LYS A 859 -24.86 -22.79 -12.73
CA LYS A 859 -25.09 -21.54 -11.98
C LYS A 859 -24.73 -20.26 -12.74
N ASN A 860 -24.32 -20.37 -14.01
CA ASN A 860 -23.92 -19.23 -14.85
C ASN A 860 -22.86 -18.33 -14.17
N LYS A 861 -21.92 -18.94 -13.43
CA LYS A 861 -20.90 -18.28 -12.61
C LYS A 861 -19.49 -18.52 -13.18
N PRO A 862 -18.61 -17.50 -13.23
CA PRO A 862 -17.24 -17.67 -13.69
C PRO A 862 -16.39 -18.43 -12.68
N ALA A 863 -15.53 -19.35 -13.15
CA ALA A 863 -14.33 -19.75 -12.41
C ALA A 863 -13.11 -19.27 -13.20
N ASN A 864 -12.18 -18.57 -12.53
CA ASN A 864 -10.86 -18.30 -13.11
C ASN A 864 -10.03 -19.58 -13.02
N ILE A 865 -9.68 -20.18 -14.17
CA ILE A 865 -8.99 -21.46 -14.17
C ILE A 865 -7.55 -21.36 -13.64
N GLN A 866 -6.88 -20.19 -13.72
CA GLN A 866 -5.56 -20.04 -13.11
C GLN A 866 -5.67 -20.12 -11.57
N ASP A 867 -6.67 -19.48 -10.96
CA ASP A 867 -6.86 -19.57 -9.50
C ASP A 867 -7.15 -21.02 -9.05
N VAL A 868 -7.97 -21.75 -9.82
CA VAL A 868 -8.23 -23.19 -9.61
C VAL A 868 -6.93 -24.01 -9.64
N TRP A 869 -6.08 -23.80 -10.65
CA TRP A 869 -4.83 -24.56 -10.78
C TRP A 869 -3.76 -24.12 -9.79
N SER A 870 -3.65 -22.82 -9.48
CA SER A 870 -2.72 -22.31 -8.46
C SER A 870 -3.11 -22.85 -7.08
N ALA A 871 -4.40 -23.04 -6.78
CA ALA A 871 -4.84 -23.72 -5.55
C ALA A 871 -4.41 -25.20 -5.50
N LEU A 872 -4.63 -25.98 -6.58
CA LEU A 872 -4.19 -27.39 -6.66
C LEU A 872 -2.69 -27.54 -6.40
N SER A 873 -1.89 -26.84 -7.20
CA SER A 873 -0.43 -27.00 -7.19
C SER A 873 0.19 -26.42 -5.91
N ALA A 874 -0.41 -25.38 -5.31
CA ALA A 874 0.07 -24.80 -4.06
C ALA A 874 -0.17 -25.74 -2.86
N ASP A 875 -1.37 -26.31 -2.73
CA ASP A 875 -1.62 -27.31 -1.67
C ASP A 875 -0.80 -28.60 -1.89
N ALA A 876 -0.56 -29.00 -3.14
CA ALA A 876 0.29 -30.15 -3.47
C ALA A 876 1.76 -29.94 -3.02
N ILE A 877 2.39 -28.81 -3.36
CA ILE A 877 3.76 -28.54 -2.91
C ILE A 877 3.84 -28.30 -1.40
N MET A 878 2.85 -27.64 -0.79
CA MET A 878 2.79 -27.42 0.66
C MET A 878 2.68 -28.73 1.45
N ASP A 879 1.87 -29.68 0.99
CA ASP A 879 1.87 -31.03 1.55
C ASP A 879 3.26 -31.66 1.43
N ILE A 880 3.91 -31.65 0.26
CA ILE A 880 5.22 -32.30 0.06
C ILE A 880 6.30 -31.68 0.97
N VAL A 881 6.32 -30.35 1.10
CA VAL A 881 7.35 -29.61 1.82
C VAL A 881 7.16 -29.65 3.35
N PHE A 882 5.91 -29.61 3.84
CA PHE A 882 5.60 -29.47 5.28
C PHE A 882 4.59 -30.49 5.84
N ALA A 883 4.04 -31.40 5.03
CA ALA A 883 2.91 -32.30 5.38
C ALA A 883 1.66 -31.53 5.89
N LYS A 884 1.43 -30.35 5.31
CA LYS A 884 0.31 -29.46 5.65
C LYS A 884 -0.32 -28.90 4.39
N SER A 885 -1.60 -29.20 4.17
CA SER A 885 -2.45 -28.47 3.23
C SER A 885 -2.76 -27.09 3.82
N MET A 886 -2.76 -26.04 3.00
CA MET A 886 -3.29 -24.73 3.37
C MET A 886 -4.79 -24.61 3.06
N ASN A 887 -5.37 -25.60 2.35
CA ASN A 887 -6.76 -25.63 1.90
C ASN A 887 -7.10 -24.39 1.06
N LEU A 888 -6.18 -24.03 0.16
CA LEU A 888 -6.34 -22.88 -0.73
C LEU A 888 -7.52 -23.07 -1.69
N TYR A 889 -7.86 -24.33 -1.99
CA TYR A 889 -9.07 -24.65 -2.76
C TYR A 889 -10.38 -24.25 -2.06
N ASP A 890 -10.41 -24.07 -0.73
CA ASP A 890 -11.63 -23.68 0.00
C ASP A 890 -11.93 -22.17 -0.09
N TYR A 891 -10.95 -21.32 -0.44
CA TYR A 891 -11.15 -19.88 -0.57
C TYR A 891 -12.27 -19.52 -1.57
N PRO A 892 -13.02 -18.42 -1.35
CA PRO A 892 -13.93 -17.88 -2.36
C PRO A 892 -13.24 -17.72 -3.71
N ASP A 893 -13.88 -18.20 -4.77
CA ASP A 893 -13.38 -18.16 -6.15
C ASP A 893 -11.96 -18.75 -6.35
N PHE A 894 -11.52 -19.65 -5.46
CA PHE A 894 -10.18 -20.26 -5.39
C PHE A 894 -9.04 -19.25 -5.18
N ARG A 895 -9.35 -17.98 -4.87
CA ARG A 895 -8.38 -16.90 -4.80
C ARG A 895 -7.89 -16.66 -3.38
N SER A 896 -6.59 -16.85 -3.15
CA SER A 896 -5.96 -16.65 -1.84
C SER A 896 -4.99 -15.45 -1.81
N PRO A 897 -4.76 -14.83 -0.64
CA PRO A 897 -3.68 -13.86 -0.46
C PRO A 897 -2.29 -14.45 -0.76
N PHE A 898 -2.12 -15.76 -0.52
CA PHE A 898 -0.88 -16.50 -0.74
C PHE A 898 -0.52 -16.63 -2.24
N THR A 899 -1.48 -17.08 -3.07
CA THR A 899 -1.26 -17.19 -4.53
C THR A 899 -1.08 -15.81 -5.17
N THR A 900 -1.74 -14.78 -4.62
CA THR A 900 -1.52 -13.38 -4.99
C THR A 900 -0.08 -12.93 -4.68
N ALA A 901 0.49 -13.33 -3.53
CA ALA A 901 1.85 -12.94 -3.11
C ALA A 901 2.95 -13.40 -4.08
N VAL A 902 2.91 -14.66 -4.49
CA VAL A 902 3.94 -15.22 -5.37
C VAL A 902 3.87 -14.60 -6.77
N ASN A 903 2.67 -14.30 -7.26
CA ASN A 903 2.49 -13.58 -8.52
C ASN A 903 3.04 -12.14 -8.48
N SER A 904 2.97 -11.44 -7.34
CA SER A 904 3.65 -10.14 -7.16
C SER A 904 5.17 -10.26 -7.27
N VAL A 905 5.79 -11.28 -6.68
CA VAL A 905 7.27 -11.47 -6.74
C VAL A 905 7.76 -11.64 -8.18
N ALA A 906 7.02 -12.37 -9.02
CA ALA A 906 7.39 -12.63 -10.40
C ALA A 906 7.56 -11.34 -11.22
N VAL A 907 6.67 -10.35 -11.06
CA VAL A 907 6.74 -9.10 -11.84
C VAL A 907 7.91 -8.20 -11.44
N TYR A 908 8.35 -8.25 -10.17
CA TYR A 908 9.53 -7.50 -9.74
C TYR A 908 10.87 -8.12 -10.17
N CYS A 909 10.88 -9.34 -10.72
CA CYS A 909 12.11 -10.09 -10.99
C CYS A 909 13.10 -9.40 -11.94
N HIS A 910 12.65 -8.49 -12.80
CA HIS A 910 13.53 -7.72 -13.69
C HIS A 910 14.16 -6.51 -13.00
N ILE A 911 13.41 -5.84 -12.12
CA ILE A 911 13.95 -4.74 -11.31
C ILE A 911 15.05 -5.26 -10.39
N THR A 912 14.83 -6.42 -9.77
CA THR A 912 15.79 -7.07 -8.86
C THR A 912 17.01 -7.66 -9.60
N LEU A 913 16.85 -8.09 -10.86
CA LEU A 913 17.96 -8.53 -11.73
C LEU A 913 18.93 -7.37 -12.06
N HIS A 914 18.39 -6.21 -12.43
CA HIS A 914 19.19 -5.03 -12.80
C HIS A 914 19.65 -4.19 -11.61
N PHE A 915 18.91 -4.22 -10.50
CA PHE A 915 19.14 -3.39 -9.31
C PHE A 915 19.12 -4.20 -8.01
N GLY A 916 19.82 -5.34 -7.96
CA GLY A 916 19.81 -6.26 -6.80
C GLY A 916 20.16 -5.62 -5.44
N PHE A 917 20.85 -4.48 -5.41
CA PHE A 917 21.09 -3.73 -4.16
C PHE A 917 19.82 -3.09 -3.57
N LEU A 918 18.78 -2.81 -4.38
CA LEU A 918 17.51 -2.30 -3.89
C LEU A 918 16.83 -3.30 -2.96
N LEU A 919 16.96 -4.61 -3.22
CA LEU A 919 16.48 -5.64 -2.30
C LEU A 919 17.28 -5.68 -1.00
N SER A 920 18.60 -5.48 -1.06
CA SER A 920 19.41 -5.32 0.15
C SER A 920 19.00 -4.08 0.95
N ILE A 921 18.54 -3.01 0.31
CA ILE A 921 17.94 -1.88 1.01
C ILE A 921 16.60 -2.32 1.62
N ILE A 922 15.65 -2.83 0.81
CA ILE A 922 14.30 -3.21 1.24
C ILE A 922 14.31 -4.22 2.40
N ASN A 923 15.15 -5.25 2.34
CA ASN A 923 15.25 -6.28 3.39
C ASN A 923 15.96 -5.80 4.67
N ASN A 924 16.64 -4.63 4.64
CA ASN A 924 17.17 -3.97 5.84
C ASN A 924 16.22 -2.88 6.38
N LEU A 925 15.09 -2.61 5.70
CA LEU A 925 14.01 -1.80 6.25
C LEU A 925 13.21 -2.66 7.24
N PRO A 926 12.70 -2.09 8.35
CA PRO A 926 11.70 -2.75 9.17
C PRO A 926 10.51 -3.21 8.31
N ASP A 927 9.96 -4.40 8.56
CA ASP A 927 8.89 -4.96 7.73
C ASP A 927 7.69 -4.00 7.60
N TRP A 928 7.32 -3.28 8.67
CA TRP A 928 6.25 -2.27 8.64
C TRP A 928 6.54 -1.13 7.65
N PHE A 929 7.80 -0.70 7.53
CA PHE A 929 8.22 0.36 6.62
C PHE A 929 8.30 -0.17 5.18
N ALA A 930 8.81 -1.39 4.98
CA ALA A 930 8.80 -2.05 3.67
C ALA A 930 7.36 -2.23 3.15
N MET A 931 6.44 -2.70 4.00
CA MET A 931 5.01 -2.82 3.71
C MET A 931 4.36 -1.47 3.37
N ARG A 932 4.72 -0.40 4.07
CA ARG A 932 4.12 0.94 3.89
C ARG A 932 4.63 1.68 2.64
N VAL A 933 5.91 1.50 2.29
CA VAL A 933 6.57 2.15 1.14
C VAL A 933 6.38 1.33 -0.14
N PHE A 934 6.22 0.01 -0.03
CA PHE A 934 5.98 -0.89 -1.15
C PHE A 934 4.74 -1.77 -0.88
N PRO A 935 3.50 -1.23 -0.95
CA PRO A 935 2.28 -2.00 -0.65
C PRO A 935 2.11 -3.33 -1.43
N PRO A 936 2.50 -3.44 -2.72
CA PRO A 936 2.48 -4.73 -3.44
C PRO A 936 3.40 -5.82 -2.85
N PHE A 937 4.31 -5.44 -1.95
CA PHE A 937 5.23 -6.33 -1.22
C PHE A 937 4.64 -6.86 0.10
N VAL A 938 3.49 -6.32 0.58
CA VAL A 938 2.82 -6.80 1.80
C VAL A 938 2.55 -8.32 1.79
N PRO A 939 1.99 -8.91 0.72
CA PRO A 939 1.75 -10.34 0.70
C PRO A 939 3.05 -11.16 0.68
N VAL A 940 4.15 -10.60 0.16
CA VAL A 940 5.48 -11.23 0.12
C VAL A 940 6.08 -11.32 1.53
N ILE A 941 5.89 -10.29 2.35
CA ILE A 941 6.32 -10.26 3.75
C ILE A 941 5.47 -11.22 4.60
N GLN A 942 4.14 -11.24 4.40
CA GLN A 942 3.25 -12.22 5.04
C GLN A 942 3.63 -13.67 4.70
N PHE A 943 3.97 -13.94 3.43
CA PHE A 943 4.50 -15.25 3.03
C PHE A 943 5.82 -15.59 3.74
N ARG A 944 6.74 -14.62 3.89
CA ARG A 944 7.99 -14.82 4.63
C ARG A 944 7.74 -15.22 6.08
N TRP A 945 6.85 -14.52 6.80
CA TRP A 945 6.51 -14.83 8.19
C TRP A 945 5.89 -16.23 8.36
N GLU A 946 5.01 -16.66 7.44
CA GLU A 946 4.44 -18.02 7.49
C GLU A 946 5.52 -19.10 7.29
N MET A 947 6.48 -18.86 6.39
CA MET A 947 7.62 -19.76 6.19
C MET A 947 8.57 -19.77 7.40
N GLU A 948 8.86 -18.61 7.99
CA GLU A 948 9.63 -18.49 9.24
C GLU A 948 9.00 -19.32 10.36
N ARG A 949 7.67 -19.22 10.53
CA ARG A 949 6.90 -20.01 11.51
C ARG A 949 7.02 -21.52 11.29
N GLN A 950 6.89 -22.00 10.05
CA GLN A 950 6.97 -23.44 9.75
C GLN A 950 8.39 -24.00 9.87
N ILE A 951 9.42 -23.22 9.50
CA ILE A 951 10.83 -23.62 9.70
C ILE A 951 11.19 -23.65 11.20
N ALA A 952 10.70 -22.69 11.99
CA ALA A 952 10.90 -22.68 13.44
C ALA A 952 10.31 -23.94 14.13
N ASP A 953 9.11 -24.38 13.75
CA ASP A 953 8.50 -25.61 14.25
C ASP A 953 9.33 -26.87 13.91
N VAL A 954 9.82 -27.00 12.68
CA VAL A 954 10.69 -28.12 12.27
C VAL A 954 11.98 -28.16 13.09
N LEU A 955 12.62 -27.00 13.32
CA LEU A 955 13.84 -26.89 14.11
C LEU A 955 13.58 -27.13 15.61
N ALA A 956 12.46 -26.66 16.16
CA ALA A 956 12.08 -26.93 17.54
C ALA A 956 11.88 -28.43 17.81
N LYS A 957 11.16 -29.13 16.92
CA LYS A 957 10.96 -30.59 17.00
C LYS A 957 12.27 -31.37 16.90
N ARG A 958 13.24 -30.91 16.10
CA ARG A 958 14.61 -31.48 16.07
C ARG A 958 15.31 -31.32 17.42
N ASN A 959 15.30 -30.11 17.98
CA ASN A 959 16.04 -29.79 19.21
C ASN A 959 15.48 -30.51 20.45
N GLN A 960 14.18 -30.85 20.46
CA GLN A 960 13.53 -31.62 21.53
C GLN A 960 13.82 -33.14 21.46
N GLY A 961 14.49 -33.63 20.41
CA GLY A 961 14.75 -35.06 20.22
C GLY A 961 13.51 -35.89 19.91
N THR A 962 12.37 -35.24 19.63
CA THR A 962 11.08 -35.87 19.44
C THR A 962 11.08 -36.68 18.14
N LYS A 963 10.89 -38.00 18.23
CA LYS A 963 10.63 -38.83 17.04
C LYS A 963 9.35 -38.30 16.37
N GLN A 964 9.48 -37.79 15.14
CA GLN A 964 8.35 -37.28 14.35
C GLN A 964 7.27 -38.37 14.19
N ILE A 965 6.15 -38.23 14.88
CA ILE A 965 4.96 -39.08 14.71
C ILE A 965 4.17 -38.50 13.53
N GLY A 966 4.58 -38.85 12.30
CA GLY A 966 3.98 -38.30 11.09
C GLY A 966 4.75 -38.63 9.81
N ARG A 967 4.29 -38.08 8.69
CA ARG A 967 4.92 -38.27 7.38
C ARG A 967 6.21 -37.46 7.27
N LYS A 968 7.33 -38.10 6.94
CA LYS A 968 8.62 -37.44 6.62
C LYS A 968 8.44 -36.37 5.52
N THR A 969 8.83 -35.14 5.83
CA THR A 969 8.76 -33.96 4.95
C THR A 969 10.13 -33.61 4.37
N VAL A 970 10.18 -32.70 3.39
CA VAL A 970 11.46 -32.21 2.83
C VAL A 970 12.33 -31.59 3.93
N PHE A 971 11.77 -30.71 4.76
CA PHE A 971 12.54 -30.04 5.81
C PHE A 971 12.87 -30.94 6.99
N SER A 972 11.99 -31.87 7.40
CA SER A 972 12.31 -32.78 8.52
C SER A 972 13.52 -33.68 8.22
N GLU A 973 13.63 -34.13 6.98
CA GLU A 973 14.74 -34.99 6.53
C GLU A 973 15.98 -34.18 6.15
N MET A 974 15.84 -33.01 5.53
CA MET A 974 17.00 -32.15 5.22
C MET A 974 17.72 -31.70 6.50
N VAL A 975 16.97 -31.40 7.56
CA VAL A 975 17.50 -31.10 8.91
C VAL A 975 18.13 -32.33 9.60
N ALA A 976 17.81 -33.54 9.14
CA ALA A 976 18.37 -34.81 9.61
C ALA A 976 19.45 -35.40 8.68
N SER A 977 19.84 -34.68 7.62
CA SER A 977 20.83 -35.12 6.61
C SER A 977 22.27 -34.69 6.95
N ASP A 978 23.25 -35.25 6.24
CA ASP A 978 24.68 -34.92 6.36
C ASP A 978 25.07 -33.52 5.80
N LEU A 979 24.11 -32.59 5.73
CA LEU A 979 24.39 -31.21 5.33
C LEU A 979 25.32 -30.52 6.36
N PRO A 980 26.33 -29.75 5.92
CA PRO A 980 27.16 -28.96 6.81
C PRO A 980 26.33 -28.02 7.70
N GLN A 981 26.77 -27.80 8.95
CA GLN A 981 25.97 -27.02 9.92
C GLN A 981 25.59 -25.60 9.44
N HIS A 982 26.40 -24.96 8.57
CA HIS A 982 26.07 -23.65 7.98
C HIS A 982 24.94 -23.69 6.94
N GLU A 983 24.63 -24.86 6.38
CA GLU A 983 23.48 -25.12 5.49
C GLU A 983 22.19 -25.39 6.27
N LEU A 984 22.25 -25.47 7.61
CA LEU A 984 21.10 -25.70 8.49
C LEU A 984 20.68 -24.44 9.27
N ARG A 985 21.17 -23.26 8.87
CA ARG A 985 20.78 -21.96 9.45
C ARG A 985 19.31 -21.62 9.12
N PRO A 986 18.53 -21.05 10.05
CA PRO A 986 17.12 -20.72 9.82
C PRO A 986 16.87 -19.88 8.55
N GLU A 987 17.71 -18.86 8.31
CA GLU A 987 17.55 -17.91 7.21
C GLU A 987 17.79 -18.57 5.84
N ARG A 988 18.68 -19.58 5.78
CA ARG A 988 18.93 -20.37 4.57
C ARG A 988 17.78 -21.35 4.32
N LEU A 989 17.29 -22.01 5.37
CA LEU A 989 16.17 -22.93 5.29
C LEU A 989 14.87 -22.21 4.89
N LEU A 990 14.65 -20.99 5.39
CA LEU A 990 13.60 -20.07 4.97
C LEU A 990 13.66 -19.76 3.46
N GLN A 991 14.82 -19.33 2.95
CA GLN A 991 14.99 -19.04 1.52
C GLN A 991 14.80 -20.29 0.65
N GLU A 992 15.21 -21.46 1.12
CA GLU A 992 14.95 -22.73 0.44
C GLU A 992 13.44 -23.06 0.41
N ALA A 993 12.70 -22.79 1.50
CA ALA A 993 11.25 -23.01 1.56
C ALA A 993 10.52 -22.10 0.56
N GLN A 994 10.84 -20.80 0.60
CA GLN A 994 10.35 -19.82 -0.37
C GLN A 994 10.65 -20.25 -1.81
N SER A 995 11.85 -20.77 -2.07
CA SER A 995 12.24 -21.25 -3.40
C SER A 995 11.45 -22.48 -3.86
N LEU A 996 11.29 -23.49 -3.00
CA LEU A 996 10.60 -24.74 -3.36
C LEU A 996 9.11 -24.50 -3.61
N ILE A 997 8.49 -23.67 -2.78
CA ILE A 997 7.05 -23.39 -2.85
C ILE A 997 6.74 -22.45 -4.00
N GLY A 998 7.44 -21.31 -4.13
CA GLY A 998 7.21 -20.35 -5.22
C GLY A 998 7.46 -20.95 -6.61
N ALA A 999 8.48 -21.81 -6.76
CA ALA A 999 8.73 -22.51 -8.02
C ALA A 999 7.75 -23.68 -8.27
N GLY A 1000 7.27 -24.32 -7.19
CA GLY A 1000 6.51 -25.57 -7.25
C GLY A 1000 5.10 -25.45 -7.81
N PHE A 1001 4.40 -24.33 -7.57
CA PHE A 1001 3.00 -24.21 -7.99
C PHE A 1001 2.76 -23.34 -9.22
N GLU A 1002 3.29 -22.12 -9.26
CA GLU A 1002 2.85 -21.11 -10.24
C GLU A 1002 3.27 -21.47 -11.69
N THR A 1003 4.31 -22.31 -11.84
CA THR A 1003 4.76 -22.82 -13.14
C THR A 1003 3.87 -23.96 -13.67
N THR A 1004 3.47 -24.89 -12.80
CA THR A 1004 2.56 -25.99 -13.15
C THR A 1004 1.14 -25.46 -13.39
N ALA A 1005 0.68 -24.54 -12.54
CA ALA A 1005 -0.61 -23.88 -12.67
C ALA A 1005 -0.74 -23.11 -13.98
N TRP A 1006 0.31 -22.39 -14.39
CA TRP A 1006 0.35 -21.74 -15.71
C TRP A 1006 0.29 -22.74 -16.86
N SER A 1007 1.03 -23.85 -16.76
CA SER A 1007 1.01 -24.91 -17.79
C SER A 1007 -0.40 -25.52 -17.93
N LEU A 1008 -1.06 -25.83 -16.81
CA LEU A 1008 -2.43 -26.32 -16.77
C LEU A 1008 -3.44 -25.28 -17.30
N THR A 1009 -3.24 -23.99 -17.02
CA THR A 1009 -4.07 -22.87 -17.53
C THR A 1009 -4.01 -22.80 -19.05
N ILE A 1010 -2.80 -22.74 -19.61
CA ILE A 1010 -2.54 -22.71 -21.05
C ILE A 1010 -3.11 -23.97 -21.72
N GLY A 1011 -2.89 -25.15 -21.12
CA GLY A 1011 -3.44 -26.40 -21.64
C GLY A 1011 -4.97 -26.43 -21.64
N THR A 1012 -5.61 -25.95 -20.57
CA THR A 1012 -7.08 -25.91 -20.48
C THR A 1012 -7.67 -25.01 -21.56
N PHE A 1013 -7.13 -23.80 -21.74
CA PHE A 1013 -7.55 -22.91 -22.82
C PHE A 1013 -7.42 -23.59 -24.18
N HIS A 1014 -6.23 -24.14 -24.49
CA HIS A 1014 -5.97 -24.69 -25.83
C HIS A 1014 -6.79 -25.94 -26.15
N ILE A 1015 -7.09 -26.78 -25.16
CA ILE A 1015 -7.98 -27.94 -25.35
C ILE A 1015 -9.40 -27.44 -25.67
N LEU A 1016 -9.91 -26.43 -24.96
CA LEU A 1016 -11.26 -25.89 -25.18
C LEU A 1016 -11.40 -25.08 -26.48
N ASP A 1017 -10.36 -24.37 -26.89
CA ASP A 1017 -10.28 -23.61 -28.15
C ASP A 1017 -10.19 -24.54 -29.39
N ASN A 1018 -9.94 -25.85 -29.18
CA ASN A 1018 -9.76 -26.84 -30.26
C ASN A 1018 -10.74 -28.03 -30.09
N PRO A 1019 -11.99 -27.94 -30.61
CA PRO A 1019 -13.04 -28.95 -30.41
C PRO A 1019 -12.65 -30.38 -30.82
N SER A 1020 -11.80 -30.55 -31.83
CA SER A 1020 -11.27 -31.85 -32.25
C SER A 1020 -10.36 -32.48 -31.20
N VAL A 1021 -9.51 -31.67 -30.55
CA VAL A 1021 -8.62 -32.11 -29.47
C VAL A 1021 -9.44 -32.44 -28.22
N LEU A 1022 -10.39 -31.58 -27.85
CA LEU A 1022 -11.32 -31.83 -26.74
C LEU A 1022 -12.09 -33.14 -26.93
N SER A 1023 -12.73 -33.32 -28.10
CA SER A 1023 -13.50 -34.53 -28.40
C SER A 1023 -12.64 -35.79 -28.36
N ARG A 1024 -11.44 -35.75 -28.95
CA ARG A 1024 -10.52 -36.91 -28.96
C ARG A 1024 -9.94 -37.24 -27.59
N LEU A 1025 -9.64 -36.21 -26.77
CA LEU A 1025 -9.21 -36.40 -25.38
C LEU A 1025 -10.32 -37.01 -24.53
N ARG A 1026 -11.55 -36.48 -24.63
CA ARG A 1026 -12.70 -37.04 -23.90
C ARG A 1026 -12.98 -38.48 -24.30
N ALA A 1027 -12.95 -38.81 -25.60
CA ALA A 1027 -13.16 -40.17 -26.07
C ALA A 1027 -12.17 -41.17 -25.45
N GLU A 1028 -10.87 -40.84 -25.42
CA GLU A 1028 -9.85 -41.69 -24.77
C GLU A 1028 -10.11 -41.84 -23.26
N LEU A 1029 -10.44 -40.74 -22.57
CA LEU A 1029 -10.71 -40.75 -21.12
C LEU A 1029 -12.01 -41.49 -20.77
N GLU A 1030 -13.04 -41.40 -21.60
CA GLU A 1030 -14.35 -42.06 -21.40
C GLU A 1030 -14.26 -43.57 -21.69
N GLU A 1031 -13.46 -44.00 -22.67
CA GLU A 1031 -13.19 -45.41 -22.96
C GLU A 1031 -12.50 -46.12 -21.78
N VAL A 1032 -11.47 -45.49 -21.20
CA VAL A 1032 -10.65 -46.10 -20.13
C VAL A 1032 -11.15 -45.82 -18.71
N MET A 1033 -12.03 -44.83 -18.53
CA MET A 1033 -12.72 -44.53 -17.27
C MET A 1033 -14.24 -44.36 -17.51
N PRO A 1034 -15.01 -45.44 -17.77
CA PRO A 1034 -16.45 -45.32 -18.03
C PRO A 1034 -17.25 -44.71 -16.88
N ASP A 1035 -16.80 -44.90 -15.63
CA ASP A 1035 -17.31 -44.18 -14.45
C ASP A 1035 -16.50 -42.89 -14.21
N PRO A 1036 -17.11 -41.69 -14.25
CA PRO A 1036 -16.41 -40.42 -13.98
C PRO A 1036 -15.91 -40.28 -12.53
N GLN A 1037 -16.44 -41.05 -11.57
CA GLN A 1037 -15.97 -41.00 -10.19
C GLN A 1037 -14.61 -41.68 -10.04
N TYR A 1038 -14.38 -42.77 -10.78
CA TYR A 1038 -13.12 -43.52 -10.78
C TYR A 1038 -12.08 -42.92 -11.73
N ILE A 1039 -11.07 -42.25 -11.18
CA ILE A 1039 -9.90 -41.79 -11.94
C ILE A 1039 -8.77 -42.83 -11.85
N LEU A 1040 -8.18 -43.17 -12.99
CA LEU A 1040 -7.05 -44.11 -13.06
C LEU A 1040 -5.84 -43.62 -12.25
N PRO A 1041 -5.07 -44.53 -11.63
CA PRO A 1041 -3.81 -44.18 -11.00
C PRO A 1041 -2.84 -43.50 -11.98
N LEU A 1042 -2.03 -42.55 -11.49
CA LEU A 1042 -1.06 -41.79 -12.29
C LEU A 1042 -0.22 -42.66 -13.24
N GLY A 1043 0.23 -43.83 -12.78
CA GLY A 1043 1.07 -44.72 -13.58
C GLY A 1043 0.36 -45.41 -14.75
N ASP A 1044 -0.96 -45.30 -14.84
CA ASP A 1044 -1.79 -45.76 -15.96
C ASP A 1044 -2.26 -44.58 -16.81
N LEU A 1045 -2.54 -43.41 -16.21
CA LEU A 1045 -2.69 -42.14 -16.93
C LEU A 1045 -1.45 -41.81 -17.80
N GLU A 1046 -0.24 -42.03 -17.28
CA GLU A 1046 1.03 -41.89 -18.01
C GLU A 1046 1.16 -42.81 -19.25
N LYS A 1047 0.29 -43.81 -19.41
CA LYS A 1047 0.30 -44.74 -20.57
C LYS A 1047 -0.70 -44.34 -21.65
N LEU A 1048 -1.67 -43.49 -21.34
CA LEU A 1048 -2.71 -43.07 -22.28
C LEU A 1048 -2.08 -42.25 -23.41
N PRO A 1049 -2.13 -42.72 -24.67
CA PRO A 1049 -1.31 -42.16 -25.74
C PRO A 1049 -1.71 -40.72 -26.09
N TYR A 1050 -2.99 -40.38 -26.11
CA TYR A 1050 -3.46 -39.04 -26.46
C TYR A 1050 -3.34 -38.06 -25.29
N LEU A 1051 -3.69 -38.43 -24.05
CA LEU A 1051 -3.43 -37.62 -22.86
C LEU A 1051 -1.93 -37.32 -22.69
N THR A 1052 -1.05 -38.30 -22.98
CA THR A 1052 0.40 -38.09 -22.99
C THR A 1052 0.84 -37.14 -24.10
N ALA A 1053 0.23 -37.22 -25.28
CA ALA A 1053 0.50 -36.32 -26.40
C ALA A 1053 0.03 -34.89 -26.12
N VAL A 1054 -1.17 -34.73 -25.54
CA VAL A 1054 -1.71 -33.45 -25.03
C VAL A 1054 -0.77 -32.88 -23.98
N SER A 1055 -0.39 -33.65 -22.97
CA SER A 1055 0.50 -33.20 -21.89
C SER A 1055 1.86 -32.70 -22.39
N LYS A 1056 2.44 -33.36 -23.41
CA LYS A 1056 3.69 -32.90 -24.06
C LYS A 1056 3.48 -31.60 -24.85
N GLU A 1057 2.37 -31.46 -25.54
CA GLU A 1057 2.06 -30.24 -26.30
C GLU A 1057 1.77 -29.05 -25.38
N VAL A 1058 1.08 -29.27 -24.25
CA VAL A 1058 0.90 -28.29 -23.17
C VAL A 1058 2.25 -27.80 -22.66
N LEU A 1059 3.16 -28.72 -22.32
CA LEU A 1059 4.51 -28.37 -21.84
C LEU A 1059 5.36 -27.63 -22.90
N ARG A 1060 5.10 -27.85 -24.18
CA ARG A 1060 5.75 -27.12 -25.29
C ARG A 1060 5.21 -25.70 -25.44
N ILE A 1061 3.88 -25.53 -25.47
CA ILE A 1061 3.28 -24.22 -25.75
C ILE A 1061 3.25 -23.29 -24.53
N ALA A 1062 3.26 -23.85 -23.31
CA ALA A 1062 3.43 -23.08 -22.07
C ALA A 1062 4.88 -22.66 -21.82
N PHE A 1063 5.84 -23.22 -22.56
CA PHE A 1063 7.31 -23.03 -22.49
C PHE A 1063 8.00 -23.40 -21.17
N GLY A 1064 7.31 -23.31 -20.04
CA GLY A 1064 7.88 -23.43 -18.70
C GLY A 1064 8.57 -22.13 -18.28
N GLY A 1065 9.82 -22.24 -17.82
CA GLY A 1065 10.65 -21.05 -17.62
C GLY A 1065 11.13 -20.50 -18.97
N VAL A 1066 10.67 -19.32 -19.36
CA VAL A 1066 11.09 -18.61 -20.58
C VAL A 1066 12.34 -17.75 -20.37
N GLU A 1067 12.88 -17.72 -19.15
CA GLU A 1067 14.16 -17.08 -18.86
C GLU A 1067 15.32 -17.76 -19.60
N ARG A 1068 16.19 -16.96 -20.20
CA ARG A 1068 17.50 -17.41 -20.71
C ARG A 1068 18.38 -17.91 -19.58
N LEU A 1069 19.00 -19.08 -19.78
CA LEU A 1069 19.66 -19.85 -18.72
C LEU A 1069 21.20 -19.81 -18.87
N PRO A 1070 21.90 -18.72 -18.50
CA PRO A 1070 23.35 -18.63 -18.67
C PRO A 1070 24.12 -19.69 -17.88
N ARG A 1071 25.16 -20.22 -18.51
CA ARG A 1071 26.15 -21.14 -17.95
C ARG A 1071 27.54 -20.58 -18.18
N ILE A 1072 28.39 -20.67 -17.15
CA ILE A 1072 29.79 -20.25 -17.20
C ILE A 1072 30.66 -21.48 -16.93
N ASP A 1073 31.53 -21.81 -17.88
CA ASP A 1073 32.66 -22.72 -17.68
C ASP A 1073 33.85 -21.88 -17.18
N ARG A 1074 34.37 -22.14 -15.97
CA ARG A 1074 35.46 -21.33 -15.40
C ARG A 1074 36.82 -21.62 -16.04
N THR A 1075 37.00 -22.82 -16.60
CA THR A 1075 38.31 -23.34 -17.01
C THR A 1075 38.31 -23.95 -18.40
N GLY A 1076 37.18 -24.50 -18.85
CA GLY A 1076 36.99 -25.03 -20.18
C GLY A 1076 36.68 -23.93 -21.20
N THR A 1077 37.31 -24.04 -22.37
CA THR A 1077 36.90 -23.31 -23.58
C THR A 1077 35.67 -24.00 -24.16
N MET A 1078 34.66 -23.22 -24.56
CA MET A 1078 33.48 -23.74 -25.29
C MET A 1078 33.66 -23.53 -26.79
N THR A 1079 33.13 -24.43 -27.61
CA THR A 1079 33.20 -24.34 -29.08
C THR A 1079 31.80 -24.44 -29.66
N PHE A 1080 31.48 -23.55 -30.61
CA PHE A 1080 30.22 -23.56 -31.35
C PHE A 1080 30.52 -23.27 -32.83
N GLU A 1081 30.30 -24.25 -33.71
CA GLU A 1081 30.77 -24.23 -35.09
C GLU A 1081 32.25 -23.82 -35.20
N LYS A 1082 32.54 -22.70 -35.89
CA LYS A 1082 33.86 -22.07 -36.06
C LYS A 1082 34.28 -21.16 -34.89
N TRP A 1083 33.41 -20.93 -33.92
CA TRP A 1083 33.64 -19.99 -32.82
C TRP A 1083 34.24 -20.67 -31.61
N THR A 1084 35.35 -20.10 -31.14
CA THR A 1084 36.01 -20.48 -29.88
C THR A 1084 35.62 -19.47 -28.81
N ILE A 1085 34.84 -19.90 -27.82
CA ILE A 1085 34.30 -19.07 -26.73
C ILE A 1085 35.25 -19.15 -25.52
N PRO A 1086 35.87 -18.04 -25.08
CA PRO A 1086 36.84 -18.06 -24.00
C PRO A 1086 36.28 -18.54 -22.65
N PRO A 1087 37.09 -19.21 -21.80
CA PRO A 1087 36.70 -19.53 -20.42
C PRO A 1087 36.24 -18.30 -19.64
N GLY A 1088 35.28 -18.48 -18.74
CA GLY A 1088 34.65 -17.41 -17.97
C GLY A 1088 33.53 -16.66 -18.70
N THR A 1089 33.32 -16.92 -20.00
CA THR A 1089 32.21 -16.32 -20.77
C THR A 1089 30.87 -16.98 -20.41
N PRO A 1090 29.84 -16.21 -19.99
CA PRO A 1090 28.46 -16.68 -19.90
C PRO A 1090 27.88 -16.96 -21.29
N VAL A 1091 27.37 -18.18 -21.48
CA VAL A 1091 26.63 -18.59 -22.68
C VAL A 1091 25.23 -19.04 -22.27
N SER A 1092 24.20 -18.55 -22.94
CA SER A 1092 22.79 -18.84 -22.67
C SER A 1092 22.02 -19.33 -23.91
N MET A 1093 20.94 -20.04 -23.63
CA MET A 1093 19.83 -20.37 -24.52
C MET A 1093 18.54 -20.30 -23.68
N ASP A 1094 17.37 -20.30 -24.30
CA ASP A 1094 16.07 -20.32 -23.61
C ASP A 1094 15.04 -21.28 -24.23
N GLN A 1095 13.99 -21.57 -23.46
CA GLN A 1095 12.93 -22.51 -23.85
C GLN A 1095 11.99 -21.93 -24.92
N TYR A 1096 11.80 -20.60 -24.95
CA TYR A 1096 10.92 -19.97 -25.94
C TYR A 1096 11.46 -20.15 -27.36
N HIS A 1097 12.74 -19.87 -27.59
CA HIS A 1097 13.39 -20.12 -28.88
C HIS A 1097 13.36 -21.62 -29.22
N MET A 1098 13.72 -22.49 -28.28
CA MET A 1098 13.70 -23.95 -28.49
C MET A 1098 12.33 -24.50 -28.91
N HIS A 1099 11.24 -24.03 -28.32
CA HIS A 1099 9.88 -24.54 -28.57
C HIS A 1099 9.15 -23.80 -29.70
N THR A 1100 9.67 -22.65 -30.13
CA THR A 1100 9.21 -21.91 -31.31
C THR A 1100 10.13 -22.06 -32.53
N ASN A 1101 11.19 -22.87 -32.43
CA ASN A 1101 12.07 -23.15 -33.56
C ASN A 1101 11.36 -24.00 -34.62
N GLU A 1102 11.05 -23.40 -35.78
CA GLU A 1102 10.24 -24.01 -36.83
C GLU A 1102 10.89 -25.25 -37.49
N ARG A 1103 12.23 -25.41 -37.41
CA ARG A 1103 12.89 -26.65 -37.85
C ARG A 1103 12.46 -27.85 -37.01
N VAL A 1104 12.29 -27.64 -35.70
CA VAL A 1104 11.93 -28.69 -34.72
C VAL A 1104 10.41 -28.86 -34.65
N PHE A 1105 9.69 -27.74 -34.61
CA PHE A 1105 8.24 -27.71 -34.42
C PHE A 1105 7.56 -26.91 -35.55
N PRO A 1106 7.27 -27.53 -36.72
CA PRO A 1106 6.57 -26.86 -37.80
C PRO A 1106 5.22 -26.28 -37.37
N GLU A 1107 4.95 -25.03 -37.75
CA GLU A 1107 3.81 -24.21 -37.26
C GLU A 1107 3.75 -24.20 -35.71
N PRO A 1108 4.75 -23.63 -35.01
CA PRO A 1108 4.93 -23.80 -33.57
C PRO A 1108 3.83 -23.12 -32.73
N SER A 1109 3.11 -22.15 -33.30
CA SER A 1109 1.99 -21.46 -32.65
C SER A 1109 0.69 -22.30 -32.59
N VAL A 1110 0.60 -23.38 -33.36
CA VAL A 1110 -0.59 -24.26 -33.38
C VAL A 1110 -0.49 -25.29 -32.26
N PHE A 1111 -1.56 -25.45 -31.47
CA PHE A 1111 -1.66 -26.51 -30.48
C PHE A 1111 -2.07 -27.83 -31.16
N ARG A 1112 -1.12 -28.74 -31.31
CA ARG A 1112 -1.29 -29.95 -32.13
C ARG A 1112 -0.71 -31.19 -31.43
N PRO A 1113 -1.45 -31.83 -30.50
CA PRO A 1113 -1.02 -33.03 -29.79
C PRO A 1113 -0.50 -34.15 -30.71
N GLU A 1114 -1.03 -34.26 -31.93
CA GLU A 1114 -0.63 -35.21 -32.96
C GLU A 1114 0.88 -35.18 -33.28
N ARG A 1115 1.59 -34.06 -33.02
CA ARG A 1115 3.07 -33.96 -33.06
C ARG A 1115 3.78 -35.09 -32.30
N TRP A 1116 3.14 -35.63 -31.25
CA TRP A 1116 3.77 -36.50 -30.26
C TRP A 1116 3.42 -37.99 -30.43
N LEU A 1117 2.61 -38.33 -31.43
CA LEU A 1117 2.17 -39.69 -31.74
C LEU A 1117 3.10 -40.36 -32.77
N GLY A 1118 3.22 -41.69 -32.71
CA GLY A 1118 3.92 -42.48 -33.75
C GLY A 1118 5.46 -42.43 -33.71
N ASP A 1119 6.07 -42.26 -32.54
CA ASP A 1119 7.54 -42.13 -32.34
C ASP A 1119 8.21 -41.06 -33.24
N PRO A 1120 7.76 -39.78 -33.12
CA PRO A 1120 8.25 -38.69 -33.94
C PRO A 1120 9.73 -38.40 -33.69
N LYS A 1121 10.47 -38.06 -34.76
CA LYS A 1121 11.89 -37.68 -34.71
C LYS A 1121 12.06 -36.16 -34.87
N GLY A 1122 13.19 -35.65 -34.41
CA GLY A 1122 13.60 -34.26 -34.60
C GLY A 1122 14.20 -33.98 -35.99
N PRO A 1123 14.77 -32.78 -36.19
CA PRO A 1123 15.33 -32.35 -37.48
C PRO A 1123 16.47 -33.22 -38.01
N ASP A 1124 17.18 -33.93 -37.12
CA ASP A 1124 18.27 -34.85 -37.48
C ASP A 1124 17.79 -36.23 -37.95
N GLY A 1125 16.49 -36.53 -37.81
CA GLY A 1125 15.89 -37.84 -38.12
C GLY A 1125 16.30 -38.97 -37.16
N VAL A 1126 17.10 -38.70 -36.13
CA VAL A 1126 17.69 -39.69 -35.23
C VAL A 1126 17.16 -39.53 -33.81
N LYS A 1127 17.21 -38.32 -33.26
CA LYS A 1127 16.72 -38.04 -31.90
C LYS A 1127 15.19 -38.07 -31.87
N PRO A 1128 14.55 -38.61 -30.81
CA PRO A 1128 13.12 -38.49 -30.64
C PRO A 1128 12.76 -37.01 -30.44
N LEU A 1129 11.58 -36.58 -30.91
CA LEU A 1129 11.11 -35.19 -30.78
C LEU A 1129 11.07 -34.72 -29.31
N THR A 1130 10.85 -35.65 -28.37
CA THR A 1130 10.91 -35.40 -26.93
C THR A 1130 12.29 -34.94 -26.45
N ASN A 1131 13.37 -35.13 -27.22
CA ASN A 1131 14.68 -34.57 -26.87
C ASN A 1131 14.65 -33.02 -26.87
N TYR A 1132 13.82 -32.43 -27.74
CA TYR A 1132 13.71 -30.99 -27.90
C TYR A 1132 12.65 -30.35 -26.98
N LEU A 1133 11.90 -31.16 -26.21
CA LEU A 1133 10.99 -30.68 -25.17
C LEU A 1133 11.79 -30.26 -23.91
N THR A 1134 12.37 -29.07 -23.97
CA THR A 1134 13.29 -28.54 -22.95
C THR A 1134 12.63 -27.76 -21.81
N THR A 1135 11.32 -27.87 -21.61
CA THR A 1135 10.51 -27.14 -20.60
C THR A 1135 11.13 -27.14 -19.19
N PHE A 1136 11.70 -28.28 -18.79
CA PHE A 1136 12.33 -28.48 -17.47
C PHE A 1136 13.84 -28.15 -17.42
N GLY A 1137 14.41 -27.62 -18.51
CA GLY A 1137 15.85 -27.47 -18.69
C GLY A 1137 16.59 -28.81 -18.76
N ARG A 1138 17.93 -28.78 -18.80
CA ARG A 1138 18.79 -29.97 -18.79
C ARG A 1138 20.02 -29.84 -17.90
N GLY A 1139 20.75 -30.95 -17.77
CA GLY A 1139 22.04 -31.03 -17.08
C GLY A 1139 21.94 -31.04 -15.56
N THR A 1140 23.06 -30.72 -14.91
CA THR A 1140 23.18 -30.72 -13.43
C THR A 1140 22.21 -29.79 -12.71
N ARG A 1141 21.64 -28.80 -13.43
CA ARG A 1141 20.69 -27.78 -12.95
C ARG A 1141 19.27 -27.92 -13.52
N MET A 1142 18.92 -29.09 -14.10
CA MET A 1142 17.55 -29.43 -14.54
C MET A 1142 16.52 -29.23 -13.41
N CYS A 1143 15.27 -28.89 -13.75
CA CYS A 1143 14.19 -28.68 -12.79
C CYS A 1143 14.11 -29.83 -11.77
N LEU A 1144 13.99 -29.47 -10.50
CA LEU A 1144 13.91 -30.43 -9.40
C LEU A 1144 12.53 -31.12 -9.38
N GLY A 1145 11.45 -30.35 -9.57
CA GLY A 1145 10.07 -30.79 -9.45
C GLY A 1145 9.46 -31.48 -10.68
N LEU A 1146 10.26 -31.90 -11.68
CA LEU A 1146 9.74 -32.37 -12.98
C LEU A 1146 8.71 -33.51 -12.85
N ASN A 1147 8.93 -34.45 -11.91
CA ASN A 1147 8.02 -35.57 -11.70
C ASN A 1147 6.70 -35.13 -11.06
N LEU A 1148 6.74 -34.12 -10.20
CA LEU A 1148 5.57 -33.54 -9.54
C LEU A 1148 4.71 -32.76 -10.54
N ALA A 1149 5.34 -31.89 -11.33
CA ALA A 1149 4.65 -31.16 -12.40
C ALA A 1149 3.96 -32.12 -13.40
N HIS A 1150 4.63 -33.22 -13.78
CA HIS A 1150 3.98 -34.27 -14.58
C HIS A 1150 2.79 -34.91 -13.85
N ALA A 1151 2.93 -35.27 -12.57
CA ALA A 1151 1.84 -35.87 -11.79
C ALA A 1151 0.59 -34.97 -11.75
N GLU A 1152 0.78 -33.68 -11.46
CA GLU A 1152 -0.28 -32.67 -11.43
C GLU A 1152 -0.91 -32.45 -12.81
N ILE A 1153 -0.12 -32.40 -13.89
CA ILE A 1153 -0.64 -32.24 -15.26
C ILE A 1153 -1.49 -33.45 -15.67
N PHE A 1154 -1.02 -34.68 -15.46
CA PHE A 1154 -1.78 -35.88 -15.80
C PHE A 1154 -3.06 -36.01 -14.96
N ILE A 1155 -2.98 -35.82 -13.64
CA ILE A 1155 -4.14 -35.91 -12.73
C ILE A 1155 -5.15 -34.78 -13.00
N GLY A 1156 -4.68 -33.54 -13.13
CA GLY A 1156 -5.51 -32.36 -13.32
C GLY A 1156 -6.28 -32.41 -14.64
N LEU A 1157 -5.58 -32.63 -15.77
CA LEU A 1157 -6.23 -32.70 -17.08
C LEU A 1157 -7.19 -33.89 -17.18
N ALA A 1158 -6.77 -35.09 -16.73
CA ALA A 1158 -7.64 -36.26 -16.76
C ALA A 1158 -8.90 -36.05 -15.91
N THR A 1159 -8.77 -35.60 -14.66
CA THR A 1159 -9.92 -35.42 -13.77
C THR A 1159 -10.85 -34.32 -14.25
N LEU A 1160 -10.32 -33.16 -14.68
CA LEU A 1160 -11.13 -32.03 -15.12
C LEU A 1160 -11.93 -32.38 -16.38
N PHE A 1161 -11.27 -32.85 -17.45
CA PHE A 1161 -11.92 -33.13 -18.72
C PHE A 1161 -12.79 -34.40 -18.69
N ARG A 1162 -12.56 -35.32 -17.75
CA ARG A 1162 -13.42 -36.49 -17.56
C ARG A 1162 -14.71 -36.18 -16.81
N ARG A 1163 -14.67 -35.31 -15.80
CA ARG A 1163 -15.81 -35.03 -14.90
C ARG A 1163 -16.65 -33.82 -15.27
N HIS A 1164 -16.11 -32.84 -16.01
CA HIS A 1164 -16.77 -31.55 -16.25
C HIS A 1164 -17.02 -31.28 -17.73
N GLU A 1165 -18.09 -30.56 -18.03
CA GLU A 1165 -18.31 -29.90 -19.32
C GLU A 1165 -18.03 -28.40 -19.18
N LEU A 1166 -17.13 -27.91 -20.03
CA LEU A 1166 -16.54 -26.58 -19.93
C LEU A 1166 -16.63 -25.88 -21.29
N GLU A 1167 -16.92 -24.58 -21.28
CA GLU A 1167 -16.83 -23.71 -22.46
C GLU A 1167 -15.98 -22.48 -22.13
N LEU A 1168 -15.23 -21.97 -23.13
CA LEU A 1168 -14.63 -20.64 -23.01
C LEU A 1168 -15.76 -19.59 -23.03
N PHE A 1169 -15.58 -18.50 -22.29
CA PHE A 1169 -16.44 -17.33 -22.33
C PHE A 1169 -15.59 -16.08 -22.23
N GLU A 1170 -15.84 -15.12 -23.13
CA GLU A 1170 -15.12 -13.84 -23.24
C GLU A 1170 -13.57 -13.93 -23.19
N THR A 1171 -13.02 -15.12 -23.45
CA THR A 1171 -11.59 -15.44 -23.41
C THR A 1171 -11.11 -15.75 -24.82
N THR A 1172 -9.95 -15.24 -25.19
CA THR A 1172 -9.40 -15.30 -26.55
C THR A 1172 -7.91 -15.66 -26.54
N ARG A 1173 -7.32 -15.85 -27.73
CA ARG A 1173 -5.86 -16.08 -27.88
C ARG A 1173 -5.01 -14.97 -27.23
N ARG A 1174 -5.50 -13.73 -27.16
CA ARG A 1174 -4.83 -12.60 -26.47
C ARG A 1174 -4.55 -12.91 -24.99
N ASP A 1175 -5.38 -13.72 -24.37
CA ASP A 1175 -5.38 -13.99 -22.93
C ASP A 1175 -4.46 -15.15 -22.54
N VAL A 1176 -3.83 -15.80 -23.52
CA VAL A 1176 -2.81 -16.87 -23.35
C VAL A 1176 -1.51 -16.61 -24.10
N ASP A 1177 -1.52 -15.80 -25.16
CA ASP A 1177 -0.35 -15.60 -26.00
C ASP A 1177 0.77 -14.86 -25.28
N PHE A 1178 1.97 -15.44 -25.30
CA PHE A 1178 3.16 -14.91 -24.66
C PHE A 1178 3.48 -13.49 -25.15
N HIS A 1179 3.28 -12.52 -24.27
CA HIS A 1179 3.50 -11.10 -24.51
C HIS A 1179 4.66 -10.53 -23.69
N THR A 1180 4.83 -10.98 -22.44
CA THR A 1180 5.85 -10.45 -21.51
C THR A 1180 6.50 -11.59 -20.72
N GLU A 1181 7.83 -11.54 -20.56
CA GLU A 1181 8.58 -12.47 -19.71
C GLU A 1181 8.68 -11.98 -18.27
N TYR A 1182 8.21 -12.80 -17.32
CA TYR A 1182 8.41 -12.64 -15.88
C TYR A 1182 8.70 -14.02 -15.26
N LEU A 1183 9.87 -14.61 -15.57
CA LEU A 1183 10.23 -16.03 -15.36
C LEU A 1183 9.38 -17.00 -16.21
N LYS A 1184 8.06 -16.91 -16.12
CA LYS A 1184 7.09 -17.58 -17.01
C LYS A 1184 6.63 -16.62 -18.11
N ALA A 1185 6.00 -17.18 -19.14
CA ALA A 1185 5.24 -16.40 -20.10
C ALA A 1185 4.04 -15.73 -19.40
N ALA A 1186 3.80 -14.47 -19.70
CA ALA A 1186 2.60 -13.73 -19.29
C ALA A 1186 1.88 -13.18 -20.55
N PRO A 1187 0.54 -13.09 -20.51
CA PRO A 1187 -0.27 -12.59 -21.62
C PRO A 1187 -0.28 -11.05 -21.66
N TRP A 1188 -1.13 -10.49 -22.52
CA TRP A 1188 -1.23 -9.05 -22.71
C TRP A 1188 -1.79 -8.34 -21.46
N PRO A 1189 -1.35 -7.10 -21.15
CA PRO A 1189 -2.00 -6.26 -20.15
C PRO A 1189 -3.50 -6.11 -20.43
N GLY A 1190 -4.31 -6.26 -19.38
CA GLY A 1190 -5.77 -6.20 -19.43
C GLY A 1190 -6.46 -7.51 -19.84
N SER A 1191 -5.75 -8.63 -19.92
CA SER A 1191 -6.37 -9.95 -20.14
C SER A 1191 -7.12 -10.45 -18.91
N THR A 1192 -8.45 -10.43 -18.99
CA THR A 1192 -9.36 -10.40 -17.84
C THR A 1192 -9.82 -11.75 -17.27
N TYR A 1193 -9.52 -12.88 -17.92
CA TYR A 1193 -10.13 -14.17 -17.54
C TYR A 1193 -9.15 -15.34 -17.30
N LEU A 1194 -7.85 -15.15 -17.51
CA LEU A 1194 -6.82 -16.20 -17.32
C LEU A 1194 -5.59 -15.78 -16.51
N THR A 1195 -5.52 -14.53 -16.03
CA THR A 1195 -4.46 -14.09 -15.11
C THR A 1195 -4.93 -13.11 -14.06
N THR A 1196 -4.37 -13.21 -12.84
CA THR A 1196 -4.64 -12.31 -11.72
C THR A 1196 -3.95 -10.95 -11.82
N ASN A 1197 -3.18 -10.68 -12.87
CA ASN A 1197 -2.23 -9.55 -12.94
C ASN A 1197 -2.80 -8.31 -13.66
N ASN A 1198 -3.83 -7.70 -13.07
CA ASN A 1198 -4.15 -6.29 -13.33
C ASN A 1198 -3.13 -5.39 -12.59
N MET A 1199 -1.95 -5.18 -13.19
CA MET A 1199 -0.84 -4.45 -12.55
C MET A 1199 -0.60 -3.04 -13.10
N TRP A 1200 -1.54 -2.49 -13.89
CA TRP A 1200 -1.67 -1.05 -14.12
C TRP A 1200 -3.04 -0.57 -13.59
N PRO A 1201 -3.11 0.54 -12.83
CA PRO A 1201 -4.27 0.87 -12.00
C PRO A 1201 -5.41 1.57 -12.77
N TYR A 1202 -5.78 1.08 -13.97
CA TYR A 1202 -6.87 1.67 -14.78
C TYR A 1202 -7.60 0.65 -15.69
N SER A 1203 -8.48 -0.17 -15.11
CA SER A 1203 -9.74 -0.62 -15.74
C SER A 1203 -10.54 -1.52 -14.79
N GLN A 1204 -11.75 -1.11 -14.41
CA GLN A 1204 -12.74 -2.03 -13.83
C GLN A 1204 -13.49 -2.78 -14.95
N GLY A 1205 -13.80 -4.07 -14.74
CA GLY A 1205 -14.64 -4.86 -15.64
C GLY A 1205 -14.45 -6.37 -15.50
N TYR A 1206 -15.46 -7.07 -14.96
CA TYR A 1206 -15.49 -8.54 -14.79
C TYR A 1206 -16.91 -9.05 -15.06
N LYS A 1207 -17.06 -10.26 -15.64
CA LYS A 1207 -18.36 -10.90 -15.96
C LYS A 1207 -18.32 -12.43 -15.84
N SER A 1208 -19.43 -13.09 -16.17
CA SER A 1208 -19.68 -14.50 -15.92
C SER A 1208 -19.36 -15.48 -17.06
N ALA A 1209 -18.19 -16.11 -16.98
CA ALA A 1209 -17.93 -17.40 -17.65
C ALA A 1209 -18.86 -18.53 -17.14
N LYS A 1210 -18.90 -19.66 -17.85
CA LYS A 1210 -20.08 -20.54 -17.84
C LYS A 1210 -19.77 -22.04 -17.82
N PHE A 1211 -20.36 -22.73 -16.86
CA PHE A 1211 -20.37 -24.19 -16.75
C PHE A 1211 -21.79 -24.69 -17.06
N ARG A 1212 -21.92 -25.69 -17.93
CA ARG A 1212 -23.21 -26.38 -18.19
C ARG A 1212 -23.35 -27.62 -17.32
N SER A 1213 -24.59 -27.99 -17.03
CA SER A 1213 -24.94 -29.19 -16.26
C SER A 1213 -24.71 -30.47 -17.07
N PRO A 1214 -23.87 -31.42 -16.59
CA PRO A 1214 -23.89 -32.78 -17.09
C PRO A 1214 -24.90 -33.60 -16.28
N LEU A 1215 -26.20 -33.45 -16.59
CA LEU A 1215 -27.25 -34.46 -16.35
C LEU A 1215 -28.58 -33.96 -16.93
N GLY A 1216 -28.96 -34.52 -18.08
CA GLY A 1216 -30.13 -34.11 -18.86
C GLY A 1216 -30.73 -35.25 -19.68
N PHE A 1217 -30.71 -36.49 -19.17
CA PHE A 1217 -31.42 -37.63 -19.75
C PHE A 1217 -32.01 -38.53 -18.66
N LEU A 1218 -33.20 -38.15 -18.20
CA LEU A 1218 -34.33 -39.06 -17.90
C LEU A 1218 -35.57 -38.21 -17.54
N GLN A 1219 -36.22 -37.62 -18.55
CA GLN A 1219 -37.57 -37.09 -18.39
C GLN A 1219 -38.45 -37.36 -19.63
N HIS A 1220 -39.00 -38.56 -19.66
CA HIS A 1220 -40.31 -38.91 -20.23
C HIS A 1220 -41.03 -39.64 -19.06
N ASN A 1221 -42.25 -39.31 -18.66
CA ASN A 1221 -43.39 -38.85 -19.46
C ASN A 1221 -44.13 -37.63 -18.90
N ASN A 1222 -44.96 -37.07 -19.79
CA ASN A 1222 -46.13 -36.19 -19.57
C ASN A 1222 -46.80 -36.23 -18.19
N GLU A 1223 -46.99 -35.03 -17.62
CA GLU A 1223 -48.18 -34.46 -16.93
C GLU A 1223 -47.69 -33.17 -16.20
N THR A 1224 -48.20 -31.95 -16.41
CA THR A 1224 -49.25 -31.43 -17.31
C THR A 1224 -48.92 -29.97 -17.66
N LEU A 1225 -48.99 -29.62 -18.97
CA LEU A 1225 -48.93 -28.28 -19.62
C LEU A 1225 -48.15 -27.14 -18.93
#